data_AF-A0A9P1KLR9-F1
#
_entry.id   AF-A0A9P1KLR9-F1
#
_cell.length_a   1.000
_cell.length_b   1.000
_cell.length_c   1.000
_cell.angle_alpha   90.00
_cell.angle_beta   90.00
_cell.angle_gamma   90.00
#
_symmetry.space_group_name_H-M   'P 1'
#
loop_
_entity.id
_entity.type
_entity.pdbx_description
1 polymer ?
#
loop_
_entity_poly.entity_id
_entity_poly.type
_entity_poly.pdbx_seq_one_letter_code
_entity_poly.pdbx_strand_id
1 'polypeptide(L)'
;MSSLEELTMGWMRYIAMALVNTLGVVVGIILVPAPHAVAQLAAETEEPVEYKIWESETRLSEYGRTSSSLDRLKTVRENPQSVPQLYELRDRLQAQLDQVSGPPDPLVVQEAWQYELQLQQYHSWRKALRQTESRIRNEEKASQHWKQAAELALEAVEIGQYPNPTVKDWEMAQQLWIAAIDSLRQIPADSLIQPQAIEKIVEYQGYLAIVTYQRALASQPEAEPRATTGEIAQFSVAEPKFPGFALHADVNRDGVIDERDKMRPTQWSLSAGPLILFNNDDDDRSGIPDWSDRIVNGEYDEADLAQIHFKISEEYQDADIYISVDEASRRRINMFQKTLGGWKYIDLSGASPLEFSPTIILGVEAKQFADGQWSGLVNVKAIARKNDTEIASDQIQMGVAPWIMSPNTAPVSQVHISDRGVNQDVVEAVQDAIAPTGTPTRITPGETVWMRDSAAIGYVQFPSPDGLRQYNVALSPPGGSDYASSLLGRNFGWAEIGEPRELDPKNQWLDFYGNLNVTPPIPGYPMGRIYYGKADGETINPDILAFLEAQKVQWPPVEIDTSWLITRQVDELITFVPTASGRPLMLVVSPQEGVNLLRQLAQTGYEGAAINRSLSTQTTVRAALNNELLIQHNLRLHRDKITPLINQLKEEFKLNDEQIVEVPAMFGYTGYAWWPNPVNSVFVNGKLLVSDPRGALIDGRDYTQEDLQRRLAIAGLEITFLDDSYYQNLRGSLNAGLNTTRIGEEQAFWESFTQQLGQFSQR
;
A
#
# COMPACT_ATOMS: atom_id res chain seq x y z
N MET A 1 21.81 26.04 -53.69
CA MET A 1 22.14 24.80 -52.96
C MET A 1 22.20 25.15 -51.49
N SER A 2 21.07 25.04 -50.81
CA SER A 2 20.92 25.33 -49.38
C SER A 2 20.49 24.06 -48.67
N SER A 3 21.33 23.61 -47.76
CA SER A 3 21.13 22.49 -46.84
C SER A 3 20.29 22.94 -45.64
N LEU A 4 19.23 22.19 -45.35
CA LEU A 4 18.39 22.33 -44.16
C LEU A 4 18.77 21.25 -43.14
N GLU A 5 18.67 21.66 -41.89
CA GLU A 5 19.23 21.11 -40.67
C GLU A 5 18.60 19.79 -40.18
N GLU A 6 19.38 19.12 -39.33
CA GLU A 6 19.08 17.89 -38.60
C GLU A 6 17.87 18.02 -37.66
N LEU A 7 16.92 17.09 -37.78
CA LEU A 7 15.96 16.70 -36.75
C LEU A 7 15.92 15.16 -36.71
N THR A 8 16.80 14.57 -35.92
CA THR A 8 16.83 13.12 -35.66
C THR A 8 16.00 12.81 -34.41
N MET A 9 14.79 12.29 -34.61
CA MET A 9 14.02 11.62 -33.55
C MET A 9 14.68 10.27 -33.21
N GLY A 10 15.46 10.23 -32.13
CA GLY A 10 16.26 9.08 -31.70
C GLY A 10 15.55 7.94 -30.96
N TRP A 11 14.25 7.67 -31.21
CA TRP A 11 13.45 6.76 -30.35
C TRP A 11 12.96 5.46 -31.02
N MET A 12 13.41 5.12 -32.23
CA MET A 12 13.06 3.85 -32.89
C MET A 12 14.30 3.20 -33.52
N ARG A 13 14.64 1.99 -33.07
CA ARG A 13 15.60 1.12 -33.77
C ARG A 13 14.84 0.28 -34.79
N TYR A 14 15.37 0.21 -36.01
CA TYR A 14 14.79 -0.59 -37.09
C TYR A 14 15.65 -1.82 -37.31
N ILE A 15 15.02 -3.00 -37.38
CA ILE A 15 15.70 -4.24 -37.78
C ILE A 15 15.51 -4.39 -39.29
N ALA A 16 16.63 -4.47 -40.01
CA ALA A 16 16.62 -4.75 -41.45
C ALA A 16 16.44 -6.26 -41.66
N MET A 17 15.27 -6.66 -42.14
CA MET A 17 14.98 -8.04 -42.50
C MET A 17 15.03 -8.22 -44.02
N ALA A 18 15.83 -9.17 -44.48
CA ALA A 18 15.90 -9.57 -45.88
C ALA A 18 14.74 -10.52 -46.20
N LEU A 19 13.86 -10.12 -47.12
CA LEU A 19 12.84 -10.98 -47.71
C LEU A 19 13.51 -11.87 -48.75
N VAL A 20 13.38 -13.18 -48.60
CA VAL A 20 14.02 -14.17 -49.46
C VAL A 20 12.95 -14.98 -50.17
N ASN A 21 13.07 -15.18 -51.48
CA ASN A 21 12.14 -16.04 -52.20
C ASN A 21 12.41 -17.53 -51.93
N THR A 22 11.54 -18.40 -52.45
CA THR A 22 11.59 -19.86 -52.30
C THR A 22 12.87 -20.52 -52.84
N LEU A 23 13.75 -19.76 -53.51
CA LEU A 23 15.05 -20.21 -54.02
C LEU A 23 16.25 -19.65 -53.24
N GLY A 24 16.02 -18.95 -52.12
CA GLY A 24 17.10 -18.42 -51.28
C GLY A 24 17.69 -17.08 -51.75
N VAL A 25 17.03 -16.39 -52.69
CA VAL A 25 17.49 -15.09 -53.22
C VAL A 25 16.77 -13.93 -52.52
N VAL A 26 17.55 -12.95 -52.02
CA VAL A 26 17.00 -11.75 -51.36
C VAL A 26 16.28 -10.87 -52.40
N VAL A 27 14.98 -10.65 -52.20
CA VAL A 27 14.09 -9.91 -53.09
C VAL A 27 13.71 -8.52 -52.55
N GLY A 28 14.02 -8.24 -51.29
CA GLY A 28 13.81 -6.93 -50.68
C GLY A 28 14.34 -6.87 -49.25
N ILE A 29 14.56 -5.66 -48.75
CA ILE A 29 14.87 -5.43 -47.34
C ILE A 29 13.76 -4.58 -46.77
N ILE A 30 13.09 -5.06 -45.72
CA ILE A 30 12.11 -4.29 -44.98
C ILE A 30 12.70 -3.87 -43.64
N LEU A 31 12.47 -2.60 -43.29
CA LEU A 31 12.84 -2.05 -41.99
C LEU A 31 11.64 -2.18 -41.08
N VAL A 32 11.69 -3.16 -40.19
CA VAL A 32 10.63 -3.36 -39.19
C VAL A 32 10.96 -2.49 -37.99
N PRO A 33 10.07 -1.56 -37.57
CA PRO A 33 10.27 -0.81 -36.34
C PRO A 33 10.22 -1.80 -35.17
N ALA A 34 11.31 -1.93 -34.43
CA ALA A 34 11.31 -2.64 -33.16
C ALA A 34 10.81 -1.67 -32.08
N PRO A 35 9.72 -1.98 -31.35
CA PRO A 35 9.31 -1.15 -30.23
C PRO A 35 10.43 -1.07 -29.18
N HIS A 36 10.59 0.09 -28.54
CA HIS A 36 11.50 0.25 -27.40
C HIS A 36 11.27 -0.81 -26.31
N ALA A 37 10.03 -1.32 -26.19
CA ALA A 37 9.65 -2.42 -25.32
C ALA A 37 10.46 -3.71 -25.56
N VAL A 38 10.81 -4.08 -26.79
CA VAL A 38 11.57 -5.32 -27.09
C VAL A 38 13.05 -5.18 -26.71
N ALA A 39 13.59 -3.96 -26.80
CA ALA A 39 14.95 -3.65 -26.37
C ALA A 39 15.06 -3.36 -24.86
N GLN A 40 14.00 -2.86 -24.21
CA GLN A 40 13.88 -2.73 -22.75
C GLN A 40 13.64 -4.09 -22.08
N LEU A 41 12.76 -4.93 -22.63
CA LEU A 41 12.55 -6.32 -22.19
C LEU A 41 13.82 -7.17 -22.29
N ALA A 42 14.74 -6.87 -23.21
CA ALA A 42 16.04 -7.54 -23.32
C ALA A 42 17.15 -6.89 -22.45
N ALA A 43 16.95 -5.64 -21.99
CA ALA A 43 17.91 -4.89 -21.18
C ALA A 43 17.60 -4.95 -19.66
N GLU A 44 16.34 -5.23 -19.28
CA GLU A 44 15.90 -5.40 -17.88
C GLU A 44 16.13 -6.82 -17.34
N THR A 45 16.45 -7.79 -18.21
CA THR A 45 16.64 -9.22 -17.87
C THR A 45 18.05 -9.60 -17.38
N GLU A 46 18.96 -8.64 -17.15
CA GLU A 46 20.35 -8.98 -16.79
C GLU A 46 20.54 -9.40 -15.33
N GLU A 47 19.59 -9.12 -14.42
CA GLU A 47 19.72 -9.53 -13.03
C GLU A 47 18.89 -10.77 -12.71
N PRO A 48 19.53 -11.93 -12.49
CA PRO A 48 18.80 -13.13 -12.10
C PRO A 48 18.18 -12.99 -10.71
N VAL A 49 16.98 -13.56 -10.52
CA VAL A 49 16.31 -13.63 -9.20
C VAL A 49 17.21 -14.37 -8.20
N GLU A 50 17.82 -13.61 -7.29
CA GLU A 50 18.79 -14.09 -6.30
C GLU A 50 18.10 -14.47 -4.98
N TYR A 51 18.21 -15.74 -4.58
CA TYR A 51 17.70 -16.22 -3.30
C TYR A 51 18.73 -15.92 -2.21
N LYS A 52 18.33 -15.14 -1.20
CA LYS A 52 19.14 -14.87 0.00
C LYS A 52 18.74 -15.84 1.11
N ILE A 53 19.47 -16.94 1.24
CA ILE A 53 19.19 -18.00 2.24
C ILE A 53 20.20 -17.88 3.38
N TRP A 54 19.70 -17.92 4.63
CA TRP A 54 20.57 -17.92 5.81
C TRP A 54 20.98 -19.35 6.16
N GLU A 55 22.28 -19.65 6.13
CA GLU A 55 22.83 -20.94 6.54
C GLU A 55 23.81 -20.80 7.72
N SER A 56 23.84 -21.79 8.61
CA SER A 56 24.90 -21.96 9.62
C SER A 56 25.91 -23.03 9.20
N GLU A 57 27.21 -22.72 9.18
CA GLU A 57 28.25 -23.74 8.98
C GLU A 57 28.32 -24.71 10.19
N THR A 58 27.69 -25.87 10.09
CA THR A 58 28.09 -27.06 10.88
C THR A 58 29.14 -27.86 10.10
N ARG A 59 30.35 -27.31 9.97
CA ARG A 59 31.55 -28.15 9.81
C ARG A 59 32.27 -28.18 11.15
N LEU A 60 32.20 -29.32 11.83
CA LEU A 60 33.15 -29.70 12.87
C LEU A 60 34.57 -29.64 12.25
N SER A 61 35.26 -28.51 12.43
CA SER A 61 36.68 -28.44 12.13
C SER A 61 37.45 -29.03 13.30
N GLU A 62 38.19 -30.09 13.01
CA GLU A 62 38.95 -30.89 13.97
C GLU A 62 40.17 -30.18 14.58
N TYR A 63 40.31 -28.85 14.43
CA TYR A 63 41.42 -28.11 15.02
C TYR A 63 40.97 -26.77 15.59
N GLY A 64 41.00 -26.69 16.92
CA GLY A 64 40.56 -25.53 17.69
C GLY A 64 41.37 -24.27 17.39
N ARG A 65 40.65 -23.18 17.08
CA ARG A 65 40.99 -21.79 17.40
C ARG A 65 39.70 -20.98 17.52
N THR A 66 39.60 -20.22 18.59
CA THR A 66 38.52 -19.28 18.90
C THR A 66 38.57 -18.07 17.96
N SER A 67 37.55 -17.89 17.12
CA SER A 67 37.16 -16.59 16.56
C SER A 67 35.72 -16.26 16.97
N SER A 68 35.43 -14.97 17.10
CA SER A 68 34.17 -14.40 17.58
C SER A 68 32.93 -14.92 16.83
N SER A 69 31.86 -15.14 17.57
CA SER A 69 30.59 -15.77 17.18
C SER A 69 29.77 -15.06 16.08
N LEU A 70 30.21 -13.92 15.56
CA LEU A 70 29.55 -13.18 14.46
C LEU A 70 30.08 -13.54 13.05
N ASP A 71 31.25 -14.16 12.94
CA ASP A 71 31.86 -14.49 11.63
C ASP A 71 31.32 -15.80 11.00
N ARG A 72 30.35 -16.46 11.63
CA ARG A 72 29.86 -17.81 11.24
C ARG A 72 28.54 -17.83 10.46
N LEU A 73 28.04 -16.66 10.05
CA LEU A 73 26.82 -16.55 9.25
C LEU A 73 27.18 -16.13 7.83
N LYS A 74 26.83 -16.97 6.86
CA LYS A 74 26.94 -16.63 5.44
C LYS A 74 25.54 -16.61 4.85
N THR A 75 25.18 -15.50 4.23
CA THR A 75 24.07 -15.48 3.28
C THR A 75 24.52 -16.24 2.04
N VAL A 76 23.94 -17.41 1.80
CA VAL A 76 24.18 -18.14 0.56
C VAL A 76 23.27 -17.54 -0.49
N ARG A 77 23.89 -17.02 -1.55
CA ARG A 77 23.22 -16.52 -2.73
C ARG A 77 23.04 -17.68 -3.69
N GLU A 78 21.80 -18.03 -3.96
CA GLU A 78 21.48 -19.05 -4.94
C GLU A 78 20.74 -18.48 -6.12
N ASN A 79 21.01 -19.05 -7.28
CA ASN A 79 20.45 -18.58 -8.52
C ASN A 79 20.17 -19.76 -9.48
N PRO A 80 19.05 -20.48 -9.28
CA PRO A 80 18.58 -21.51 -10.18
C PRO A 80 18.42 -20.98 -11.61
N GLN A 81 19.08 -21.65 -12.55
CA GLN A 81 19.11 -21.35 -13.99
C GLN A 81 18.24 -22.31 -14.81
N SER A 82 17.55 -23.25 -14.16
CA SER A 82 16.69 -24.21 -14.85
C SER A 82 15.52 -24.65 -13.96
N VAL A 83 14.42 -25.10 -14.57
CA VAL A 83 13.27 -25.68 -13.84
C VAL A 83 13.70 -26.87 -12.95
N PRO A 84 14.54 -27.83 -13.42
CA PRO A 84 15.09 -28.85 -12.54
C PRO A 84 15.84 -28.30 -11.32
N GLN A 85 16.63 -27.23 -11.46
CA GLN A 85 17.31 -26.60 -10.33
C GLN A 85 16.35 -25.91 -9.35
N LEU A 86 15.22 -25.38 -9.83
CA LEU A 86 14.15 -24.88 -8.96
C LEU A 86 13.50 -26.01 -8.15
N TYR A 87 13.28 -27.16 -8.78
CA TYR A 87 12.77 -28.36 -8.10
C TYR A 87 13.78 -28.89 -7.06
N GLU A 88 15.07 -28.94 -7.38
CA GLU A 88 16.14 -29.31 -6.43
C GLU A 88 16.21 -28.33 -5.25
N LEU A 89 16.10 -27.02 -5.50
CA LEU A 89 16.07 -25.98 -4.46
C LEU A 89 14.86 -26.15 -3.54
N ARG A 90 13.67 -26.34 -4.11
CA ARG A 90 12.43 -26.58 -3.36
C ARG A 90 12.57 -27.80 -2.45
N ASP A 91 13.04 -28.93 -3.01
CA ASP A 91 13.15 -30.19 -2.27
C ASP A 91 14.18 -30.09 -1.13
N ARG A 92 15.28 -29.36 -1.35
CA ARG A 92 16.26 -29.11 -0.30
C ARG A 92 15.71 -28.18 0.80
N LEU A 93 15.02 -27.11 0.44
CA LEU A 93 14.39 -26.19 1.40
C LEU A 93 13.29 -26.90 2.21
N GLN A 94 12.49 -27.74 1.56
CA GLN A 94 11.50 -28.60 2.22
C GLN A 94 12.18 -29.55 3.19
N ALA A 95 13.25 -30.23 2.78
CA ALA A 95 14.01 -31.12 3.66
C ALA A 95 14.63 -30.40 4.86
N GLN A 96 15.09 -29.14 4.70
CA GLN A 96 15.57 -28.30 5.80
C GLN A 96 14.45 -27.93 6.78
N LEU A 97 13.26 -27.59 6.27
CA LEU A 97 12.07 -27.28 7.08
C LEU A 97 11.52 -28.52 7.81
N ASP A 98 11.52 -29.68 7.17
CA ASP A 98 11.08 -30.95 7.76
C ASP A 98 11.99 -31.39 8.92
N GLN A 99 13.29 -31.08 8.84
CA GLN A 99 14.24 -31.37 9.93
C GLN A 99 13.98 -30.57 11.20
N VAL A 100 13.34 -29.40 11.11
CA VAL A 100 13.10 -28.51 12.26
C VAL A 100 11.69 -28.62 12.84
N SER A 101 10.78 -29.42 12.26
CA SER A 101 9.44 -29.76 12.78
C SER A 101 8.51 -28.58 13.15
N GLY A 102 8.94 -27.32 12.97
CA GLY A 102 8.26 -26.09 13.37
C GLY A 102 9.25 -24.93 13.56
N PRO A 103 8.76 -23.73 13.94
CA PRO A 103 9.64 -22.67 14.42
C PRO A 103 10.41 -23.16 15.67
N PRO A 104 11.62 -22.63 15.94
CA PRO A 104 12.41 -23.05 17.09
C PRO A 104 11.61 -22.91 18.40
N ASP A 105 11.75 -23.88 19.30
CA ASP A 105 11.09 -23.88 20.60
C ASP A 105 11.87 -23.00 21.59
N PRO A 106 11.27 -21.90 22.10
CA PRO A 106 11.93 -21.02 23.06
C PRO A 106 12.28 -21.72 24.40
N LEU A 107 11.66 -22.87 24.71
CA LEU A 107 11.98 -23.67 25.90
C LEU A 107 13.24 -24.54 25.72
N VAL A 108 13.65 -24.76 24.47
CA VAL A 108 14.81 -25.60 24.11
C VAL A 108 16.06 -24.74 23.88
N VAL A 109 15.89 -23.50 23.44
CA VAL A 109 16.99 -22.58 23.11
C VAL A 109 17.35 -21.70 24.31
N GLN A 110 18.53 -21.92 24.91
CA GLN A 110 18.93 -21.31 26.18
C GLN A 110 19.27 -19.81 26.12
N GLU A 111 19.59 -19.29 24.93
CA GLU A 111 20.01 -17.88 24.76
C GLU A 111 19.12 -17.18 23.72
N ALA A 112 18.57 -16.01 24.06
CA ALA A 112 17.60 -15.27 23.24
C ALA A 112 18.10 -14.97 21.81
N TRP A 113 19.39 -14.64 21.66
CA TRP A 113 19.99 -14.39 20.34
C TRP A 113 20.07 -15.66 19.47
N GLN A 114 20.18 -16.85 20.06
CA GLN A 114 20.16 -18.12 19.33
C GLN A 114 18.75 -18.44 18.84
N TYR A 115 17.74 -18.11 19.66
CA TYR A 115 16.33 -18.28 19.29
C TYR A 115 15.98 -17.36 18.12
N GLU A 116 16.32 -16.07 18.23
CA GLU A 116 16.13 -15.11 17.15
C GLU A 116 16.82 -15.56 15.86
N LEU A 117 18.06 -16.04 15.95
CA LEU A 117 18.82 -16.51 14.79
C LEU A 117 18.15 -17.72 14.13
N GLN A 118 17.76 -18.73 14.91
CA GLN A 118 17.08 -19.92 14.39
C GLN A 118 15.71 -19.59 13.82
N LEU A 119 15.01 -18.62 14.41
CA LEU A 119 13.70 -18.17 13.96
C LEU A 119 13.85 -17.40 12.63
N GLN A 120 14.87 -16.56 12.51
CA GLN A 120 15.23 -15.89 11.26
C GLN A 120 15.58 -16.88 10.16
N GLN A 121 16.35 -17.93 10.48
CA GLN A 121 16.68 -19.02 9.55
C GLN A 121 15.42 -19.75 9.08
N TYR A 122 14.57 -20.16 10.03
CA TYR A 122 13.28 -20.82 9.73
C TYR A 122 12.40 -19.96 8.81
N HIS A 123 12.22 -18.68 9.11
CA HIS A 123 11.46 -17.76 8.27
C HIS A 123 12.10 -17.58 6.90
N SER A 124 13.43 -17.52 6.81
CA SER A 124 14.14 -17.40 5.54
C SER A 124 13.97 -18.63 4.66
N TRP A 125 14.04 -19.85 5.21
CA TRP A 125 13.78 -21.09 4.46
C TRP A 125 12.34 -21.17 4.01
N ARG A 126 11.38 -20.79 4.86
CA ARG A 126 9.95 -20.77 4.51
C ARG A 126 9.65 -19.73 3.43
N LYS A 127 10.26 -18.55 3.50
CA LYS A 127 10.15 -17.51 2.45
C LYS A 127 10.75 -18.00 1.14
N ALA A 128 11.97 -18.53 1.17
CA ALA A 128 12.64 -19.08 -0.01
C ALA A 128 11.82 -20.22 -0.63
N LEU A 129 11.26 -21.13 0.17
CA LEU A 129 10.45 -22.24 -0.31
C LEU A 129 9.20 -21.74 -1.04
N ARG A 130 8.43 -20.81 -0.43
CA ARG A 130 7.25 -20.20 -1.06
C ARG A 130 7.61 -19.52 -2.38
N GLN A 131 8.72 -18.78 -2.41
CA GLN A 131 9.22 -18.12 -3.62
C GLN A 131 9.60 -19.14 -4.70
N THR A 132 10.33 -20.20 -4.36
CA THR A 132 10.71 -21.26 -5.29
C THR A 132 9.50 -21.99 -5.86
N GLU A 133 8.52 -22.35 -5.03
CA GLU A 133 7.27 -22.99 -5.48
C GLU A 133 6.45 -22.08 -6.40
N SER A 134 6.39 -20.79 -6.09
CA SER A 134 5.74 -19.80 -6.95
C SER A 134 6.46 -19.68 -8.29
N ARG A 135 7.80 -19.63 -8.28
CA ARG A 135 8.59 -19.58 -9.51
C ARG A 135 8.43 -20.84 -10.36
N ILE A 136 8.39 -22.03 -9.76
CA ILE A 136 8.08 -23.29 -10.47
C ILE A 136 6.72 -23.19 -11.18
N ARG A 137 5.66 -22.74 -10.48
CA ARG A 137 4.34 -22.56 -11.09
C ARG A 137 4.36 -21.55 -12.25
N ASN A 138 5.14 -20.48 -12.11
CA ASN A 138 5.30 -19.48 -13.17
C ASN A 138 6.03 -20.07 -14.40
N GLU A 139 7.10 -20.84 -14.20
CA GLU A 139 7.81 -21.52 -15.30
C GLU A 139 6.94 -22.58 -15.99
N GLU A 140 6.10 -23.28 -15.25
CA GLU A 140 5.14 -24.23 -15.82
C GLU A 140 4.09 -23.54 -16.68
N LYS A 141 3.54 -22.41 -16.21
CA LYS A 141 2.64 -21.56 -17.00
C LYS A 141 3.34 -20.98 -18.22
N ALA A 142 4.58 -20.51 -18.07
CA ALA A 142 5.38 -20.02 -19.18
C ALA A 142 5.56 -21.10 -20.26
N SER A 143 5.85 -22.33 -19.87
CA SER A 143 5.93 -23.48 -20.77
C SER A 143 4.60 -23.80 -21.47
N GLN A 144 3.48 -23.66 -20.77
CA GLN A 144 2.14 -23.81 -21.36
C GLN A 144 1.86 -22.71 -22.40
N HIS A 145 2.14 -21.45 -22.08
CA HIS A 145 1.99 -20.32 -22.99
C HIS A 145 2.88 -20.45 -24.23
N TRP A 146 4.13 -20.91 -24.04
CA TRP A 146 5.03 -21.23 -25.14
C TRP A 146 4.45 -22.31 -26.07
N LYS A 147 3.92 -23.39 -25.49
CA LYS A 147 3.33 -24.49 -26.26
C LYS A 147 2.08 -24.03 -27.02
N GLN A 148 1.20 -23.27 -26.36
CA GLN A 148 0.00 -22.70 -26.97
C GLN A 148 0.36 -21.77 -28.14
N ALA A 149 1.38 -20.92 -27.97
CA ALA A 149 1.87 -20.06 -29.04
C ALA A 149 2.36 -20.86 -30.25
N ALA A 150 3.08 -21.97 -30.01
CA ALA A 150 3.57 -22.83 -31.07
C ALA A 150 2.44 -23.54 -31.84
N GLU A 151 1.38 -23.98 -31.13
CA GLU A 151 0.19 -24.59 -31.73
C GLU A 151 -0.57 -23.58 -32.61
N LEU A 152 -0.86 -22.38 -32.08
CA LEU A 152 -1.52 -21.30 -32.82
C LEU A 152 -0.73 -20.86 -34.06
N ALA A 153 0.60 -20.79 -33.94
CA ALA A 153 1.47 -20.47 -35.06
C ALA A 153 1.45 -21.53 -36.16
N LEU A 154 1.42 -22.82 -35.79
CA LEU A 154 1.30 -23.92 -36.76
C LEU A 154 0.00 -23.83 -37.56
N GLU A 155 -1.12 -23.54 -36.90
CA GLU A 155 -2.42 -23.33 -37.56
C GLU A 155 -2.39 -22.12 -38.49
N ALA A 156 -1.77 -21.01 -38.07
CA ALA A 156 -1.63 -19.81 -38.90
C ALA A 156 -0.81 -20.06 -40.16
N VAL A 157 0.27 -20.87 -40.06
CA VAL A 157 1.10 -21.27 -41.19
C VAL A 157 0.31 -22.13 -42.18
N GLU A 158 -0.52 -23.06 -41.70
CA GLU A 158 -1.32 -23.95 -42.54
C GLU A 158 -2.29 -23.16 -43.44
N ILE A 159 -2.94 -22.12 -42.90
CA ILE A 159 -3.82 -21.22 -43.67
C ILE A 159 -3.03 -20.47 -44.74
N GLY A 160 -1.82 -20.01 -44.42
CA GLY A 160 -0.95 -19.32 -45.37
C GLY A 160 -0.48 -20.20 -46.55
N GLN A 161 -0.64 -21.52 -46.46
CA GLN A 161 -0.31 -22.48 -47.51
C GLN A 161 -1.49 -22.82 -48.43
N TYR A 162 -2.68 -22.26 -48.18
CA TYR A 162 -3.83 -22.50 -49.06
C TYR A 162 -3.54 -21.98 -50.49
N PRO A 163 -3.97 -22.69 -51.53
CA PRO A 163 -3.60 -22.36 -52.91
C PRO A 163 -4.18 -21.03 -53.43
N ASN A 164 -5.23 -20.49 -52.79
CA ASN A 164 -5.78 -19.14 -53.03
C ASN A 164 -6.52 -18.65 -51.76
N PRO A 165 -5.81 -18.16 -50.74
CA PRO A 165 -6.43 -17.75 -49.49
C PRO A 165 -7.26 -16.47 -49.68
N THR A 166 -8.50 -16.48 -49.22
CA THR A 166 -9.41 -15.33 -49.26
C THR A 166 -9.05 -14.28 -48.21
N VAL A 167 -9.66 -13.09 -48.27
CA VAL A 167 -9.48 -12.06 -47.22
C VAL A 167 -9.80 -12.61 -45.83
N LYS A 168 -10.83 -13.46 -45.72
CA LYS A 168 -11.25 -14.09 -44.47
C LYS A 168 -10.24 -15.13 -43.96
N ASP A 169 -9.60 -15.85 -44.87
CA ASP A 169 -8.53 -16.79 -44.52
C ASP A 169 -7.31 -16.04 -43.99
N TRP A 170 -6.92 -14.94 -44.66
CA TRP A 170 -5.84 -14.09 -44.17
C TRP A 170 -6.17 -13.37 -42.86
N GLU A 171 -7.42 -13.00 -42.64
CA GLU A 171 -7.89 -12.45 -41.35
C GLU A 171 -7.80 -13.49 -40.23
N MET A 172 -8.19 -14.74 -40.49
CA MET A 172 -8.06 -15.84 -39.53
C MET A 172 -6.59 -16.13 -39.21
N ALA A 173 -5.73 -16.23 -40.23
CA ALA A 173 -4.29 -16.41 -40.04
C ALA A 173 -3.67 -15.25 -39.25
N GLN A 174 -4.15 -14.01 -39.46
CA GLN A 174 -3.69 -12.84 -38.72
C GLN A 174 -4.08 -12.92 -37.24
N GLN A 175 -5.33 -13.31 -36.96
CA GLN A 175 -5.81 -13.50 -35.58
C GLN A 175 -5.04 -14.59 -34.86
N LEU A 176 -4.72 -15.71 -35.54
CA LEU A 176 -3.91 -16.78 -34.97
C LEU A 176 -2.47 -16.33 -34.68
N TRP A 177 -1.84 -15.54 -35.55
CA TRP A 177 -0.52 -14.95 -35.29
C TRP A 177 -0.55 -13.95 -34.12
N ILE A 178 -1.60 -13.13 -34.01
CA ILE A 178 -1.80 -12.22 -32.87
C ILE A 178 -1.94 -13.04 -31.57
N ALA A 179 -2.80 -14.06 -31.58
CA ALA A 179 -3.02 -14.93 -30.42
C ALA A 179 -1.73 -15.69 -30.03
N ALA A 180 -0.91 -16.12 -31.00
CA ALA A 180 0.38 -16.74 -30.75
C ALA A 180 1.37 -15.77 -30.09
N ILE A 181 1.44 -14.53 -30.58
CA ILE A 181 2.27 -13.46 -29.99
C ILE A 181 1.78 -13.10 -28.58
N ASP A 182 0.46 -12.99 -28.39
CA ASP A 182 -0.14 -12.65 -27.10
C ASP A 182 0.00 -13.80 -26.09
N SER A 183 0.05 -15.05 -26.56
CA SER A 183 0.44 -16.19 -25.73
C SER A 183 1.89 -16.09 -25.28
N LEU A 184 2.84 -15.77 -26.18
CA LEU A 184 4.24 -15.54 -25.78
C LEU A 184 4.42 -14.33 -24.86
N ARG A 185 3.62 -13.27 -25.00
CA ARG A 185 3.64 -12.08 -24.13
C ARG A 185 3.14 -12.35 -22.71
N GLN A 186 2.40 -13.44 -22.50
CA GLN A 186 1.97 -13.88 -21.18
C GLN A 186 3.10 -14.60 -20.41
N ILE A 187 4.24 -14.89 -21.05
CA ILE A 187 5.43 -15.40 -20.37
C ILE A 187 6.00 -14.27 -19.49
N PRO A 188 6.10 -14.48 -18.16
CA PRO A 188 6.61 -13.47 -17.23
C PRO A 188 8.04 -13.02 -17.56
N ALA A 189 8.36 -11.77 -17.25
CA ALA A 189 9.67 -11.18 -17.55
C ALA A 189 10.84 -11.87 -16.83
N ASP A 190 10.57 -12.50 -15.68
CA ASP A 190 11.52 -13.23 -14.84
C ASP A 190 11.62 -14.73 -15.18
N SER A 191 10.90 -15.19 -16.21
CA SER A 191 10.93 -16.59 -16.64
C SER A 191 12.25 -16.96 -17.34
N LEU A 192 12.72 -18.18 -17.08
CA LEU A 192 13.90 -18.78 -17.71
C LEU A 192 13.80 -18.89 -19.24
N ILE A 193 12.59 -18.88 -19.81
CA ILE A 193 12.36 -18.95 -21.25
C ILE A 193 12.01 -17.60 -21.88
N GLN A 194 12.04 -16.51 -21.10
CA GLN A 194 11.65 -15.20 -21.58
C GLN A 194 12.55 -14.66 -22.70
N PRO A 195 13.89 -14.80 -22.65
CA PRO A 195 14.75 -14.38 -23.77
C PRO A 195 14.36 -15.08 -25.08
N GLN A 196 14.08 -16.38 -25.03
CA GLN A 196 13.61 -17.16 -26.16
C GLN A 196 12.21 -16.71 -26.60
N ALA A 197 11.34 -16.30 -25.67
CA ALA A 197 10.00 -15.82 -25.97
C ALA A 197 10.06 -14.48 -26.72
N ILE A 198 10.96 -13.59 -26.32
CA ILE A 198 11.21 -12.31 -27.01
C ILE A 198 11.68 -12.56 -28.44
N GLU A 199 12.69 -13.44 -28.64
CA GLU A 199 13.14 -13.83 -29.97
C GLU A 199 11.99 -14.38 -30.82
N LYS A 200 11.15 -15.24 -30.21
CA LYS A 200 10.03 -15.87 -30.89
C LYS A 200 8.89 -14.88 -31.21
N ILE A 201 8.66 -13.88 -30.36
CA ILE A 201 7.72 -12.77 -30.61
C ILE A 201 8.18 -11.97 -31.83
N VAL A 202 9.48 -11.66 -31.94
CA VAL A 202 10.02 -10.93 -33.10
C VAL A 202 9.84 -11.74 -34.38
N GLU A 203 10.10 -13.05 -34.32
CA GLU A 203 9.86 -13.97 -35.43
C GLU A 203 8.36 -13.97 -35.85
N TYR A 204 7.45 -14.10 -34.88
CA TYR A 204 6.00 -14.14 -35.14
C TYR A 204 5.45 -12.79 -35.60
N GLN A 205 6.01 -11.67 -35.15
CA GLN A 205 5.70 -10.33 -35.66
C GLN A 205 6.10 -10.20 -37.14
N GLY A 206 7.19 -10.82 -37.56
CA GLY A 206 7.57 -10.93 -38.96
C GLY A 206 6.50 -11.66 -39.79
N TYR A 207 6.02 -12.81 -39.31
CA TYR A 207 4.94 -13.55 -39.96
C TYR A 207 3.60 -12.81 -39.95
N LEU A 208 3.27 -12.15 -38.85
CA LEU A 208 2.09 -11.30 -38.73
C LEU A 208 2.13 -10.15 -39.75
N ALA A 209 3.29 -9.51 -39.95
CA ALA A 209 3.46 -8.46 -40.95
C ALA A 209 3.24 -9.00 -42.37
N ILE A 210 3.76 -10.19 -42.68
CA ILE A 210 3.54 -10.86 -43.97
C ILE A 210 2.04 -11.13 -44.17
N VAL A 211 1.36 -11.73 -43.19
CA VAL A 211 -0.07 -12.05 -43.28
C VAL A 211 -0.93 -10.79 -43.36
N THR A 212 -0.60 -9.75 -42.60
CA THR A 212 -1.27 -8.44 -42.64
C THR A 212 -1.14 -7.80 -44.02
N TYR A 213 0.05 -7.89 -44.63
CA TYR A 213 0.30 -7.40 -45.99
C TYR A 213 -0.48 -8.20 -47.04
N GLN A 214 -0.50 -9.53 -46.94
CA GLN A 214 -1.28 -10.39 -47.83
C GLN A 214 -2.79 -10.13 -47.70
N ARG A 215 -3.29 -9.93 -46.48
CA ARG A 215 -4.68 -9.50 -46.21
C ARG A 215 -4.98 -8.16 -46.88
N ALA A 216 -4.09 -7.18 -46.72
CA ALA A 216 -4.25 -5.85 -47.29
C ALA A 216 -4.24 -5.87 -48.82
N LEU A 217 -3.36 -6.66 -49.44
CA LEU A 217 -3.35 -6.90 -50.89
C LEU A 217 -4.65 -7.55 -51.37
N ALA A 218 -5.19 -8.49 -50.60
CA ALA A 218 -6.48 -9.11 -50.88
C ALA A 218 -7.68 -8.15 -50.66
N SER A 219 -7.48 -6.99 -50.01
CA SER A 219 -8.55 -6.08 -49.55
C SER A 219 -8.62 -4.71 -50.24
N GLN A 220 -7.76 -4.37 -51.22
CA GLN A 220 -7.79 -3.01 -51.81
C GLN A 220 -8.97 -2.75 -52.76
N PRO A 221 -9.66 -1.60 -52.59
CA PRO A 221 -9.56 -0.48 -53.56
C PRO A 221 -8.98 0.82 -52.94
N GLU A 222 -8.65 1.79 -53.80
CA GLU A 222 -7.76 2.96 -53.64
C GLU A 222 -7.93 3.93 -52.42
N ALA A 223 -6.87 4.73 -52.20
CA ALA A 223 -6.37 5.38 -50.97
C ALA A 223 -6.95 6.75 -50.52
N GLU A 224 -6.77 7.07 -49.20
CA GLU A 224 -6.19 8.31 -48.56
C GLU A 224 -6.86 8.69 -47.18
N PRO A 225 -6.33 9.63 -46.33
CA PRO A 225 -5.22 9.45 -45.37
C PRO A 225 -5.52 9.89 -43.88
N ARG A 226 -4.47 9.77 -43.04
CA ARG A 226 -4.37 9.78 -41.55
C ARG A 226 -4.72 11.07 -40.78
N ALA A 227 -5.11 10.90 -39.50
CA ALA A 227 -5.25 11.94 -38.47
C ALA A 227 -4.06 12.02 -37.50
N THR A 228 -3.78 13.24 -37.02
CA THR A 228 -2.70 13.65 -36.10
C THR A 228 -3.11 13.68 -34.62
N THR A 229 -2.10 13.55 -33.77
CA THR A 229 -2.01 13.56 -32.29
C THR A 229 -2.74 14.71 -31.58
N GLY A 230 -3.40 14.38 -30.46
CA GLY A 230 -4.23 15.29 -29.66
C GLY A 230 -3.50 16.03 -28.52
N GLU A 231 -3.89 17.29 -28.35
CA GLU A 231 -3.69 18.08 -27.13
C GLU A 231 -4.66 17.62 -26.03
N ILE A 232 -4.20 17.69 -24.77
CA ILE A 232 -4.99 17.39 -23.58
C ILE A 232 -5.99 18.55 -23.38
N ALA A 233 -7.26 18.32 -23.73
CA ALA A 233 -8.31 19.32 -23.59
C ALA A 233 -8.82 19.40 -22.14
N GLN A 234 -8.99 20.63 -21.66
CA GLN A 234 -9.73 20.99 -20.46
C GLN A 234 -11.21 20.67 -20.66
N PHE A 235 -11.84 19.86 -19.81
CA PHE A 235 -13.27 19.52 -19.94
C PHE A 235 -14.12 20.14 -18.83
N SER A 236 -15.17 20.86 -19.24
CA SER A 236 -16.29 21.31 -18.41
C SER A 236 -17.46 20.36 -18.57
N VAL A 237 -18.05 19.85 -17.48
CA VAL A 237 -19.32 19.09 -17.55
C VAL A 237 -20.47 20.05 -17.23
N ALA A 238 -20.92 20.80 -18.24
CA ALA A 238 -22.21 21.49 -18.22
C ALA A 238 -23.29 20.59 -18.85
N GLU A 239 -24.57 20.89 -18.57
CA GLU A 239 -25.79 20.17 -18.95
C GLU A 239 -25.69 19.20 -20.15
N PRO A 240 -26.33 18.00 -20.08
CA PRO A 240 -26.33 17.03 -21.17
C PRO A 240 -26.68 17.70 -22.50
N LYS A 241 -25.77 17.65 -23.47
CA LYS A 241 -25.95 18.31 -24.77
C LYS A 241 -27.08 17.70 -25.60
N PHE A 242 -27.46 16.45 -25.29
CA PHE A 242 -28.48 15.69 -25.97
C PHE A 242 -29.62 15.40 -24.97
N PRO A 243 -30.74 16.14 -25.05
CA PRO A 243 -31.89 15.91 -24.18
C PRO A 243 -32.35 14.45 -24.25
N GLY A 244 -32.62 13.85 -23.09
CA GLY A 244 -33.04 12.45 -23.04
C GLY A 244 -31.91 11.42 -23.22
N PHE A 245 -30.63 11.82 -23.30
CA PHE A 245 -29.49 10.92 -23.24
C PHE A 245 -28.53 11.39 -22.14
N ALA A 246 -28.82 11.01 -20.89
CA ALA A 246 -28.20 11.65 -19.72
C ALA A 246 -27.78 10.66 -18.61
N LEU A 247 -26.53 10.77 -18.18
CA LEU A 247 -25.94 10.06 -17.05
C LEU A 247 -26.19 10.80 -15.72
N HIS A 248 -26.81 10.17 -14.75
CA HIS A 248 -26.99 10.75 -13.42
C HIS A 248 -26.26 9.91 -12.39
N ALA A 249 -25.56 10.54 -11.46
CA ALA A 249 -24.89 9.87 -10.36
C ALA A 249 -25.00 10.79 -9.13
N ASP A 250 -24.68 10.26 -7.95
CA ASP A 250 -24.79 11.01 -6.69
C ASP A 250 -23.71 12.11 -6.65
N VAL A 251 -24.02 13.31 -7.14
CA VAL A 251 -23.05 14.41 -7.24
C VAL A 251 -23.00 15.24 -5.96
N ASN A 252 -24.05 15.16 -5.14
CA ASN A 252 -24.17 15.90 -3.88
C ASN A 252 -23.75 15.06 -2.64
N ARG A 253 -23.52 13.76 -2.82
CA ARG A 253 -23.06 12.78 -1.81
C ARG A 253 -24.05 12.58 -0.67
N ASP A 254 -25.33 12.52 -0.99
CA ASP A 254 -26.40 12.18 -0.04
C ASP A 254 -26.88 10.72 -0.14
N GLY A 255 -26.26 9.93 -1.02
CA GLY A 255 -26.52 8.51 -1.20
C GLY A 255 -27.72 8.19 -2.07
N VAL A 256 -28.42 9.20 -2.62
CA VAL A 256 -29.64 9.02 -3.41
C VAL A 256 -29.53 9.78 -4.73
N ILE A 257 -29.63 9.05 -5.85
CA ILE A 257 -29.63 9.66 -7.20
C ILE A 257 -31.04 10.17 -7.53
N ASP A 258 -31.22 11.49 -7.53
CA ASP A 258 -32.51 12.12 -7.82
C ASP A 258 -32.42 13.39 -8.69
N GLU A 259 -33.48 14.21 -8.67
CA GLU A 259 -33.58 15.44 -9.46
C GLU A 259 -32.52 16.49 -9.09
N ARG A 260 -31.99 16.45 -7.86
CA ARG A 260 -30.94 17.36 -7.38
C ARG A 260 -29.60 17.07 -8.08
N ASP A 261 -29.40 15.85 -8.56
CA ASP A 261 -28.18 15.43 -9.27
C ASP A 261 -28.15 15.79 -10.76
N LYS A 262 -29.22 16.40 -11.27
CA LYS A 262 -29.24 16.93 -12.63
C LYS A 262 -28.25 18.09 -12.81
N MET A 263 -27.99 18.85 -11.75
CA MET A 263 -26.99 19.91 -11.76
C MET A 263 -25.62 19.36 -11.37
N ARG A 264 -24.81 19.02 -12.38
CA ARG A 264 -23.46 18.48 -12.18
C ARG A 264 -22.46 19.59 -11.84
N PRO A 265 -21.47 19.32 -10.98
CA PRO A 265 -20.33 20.22 -10.83
C PRO A 265 -19.52 20.24 -12.14
N THR A 266 -18.91 21.39 -12.44
CA THR A 266 -18.10 21.53 -13.66
C THR A 266 -16.88 20.61 -13.66
N GLN A 267 -16.35 20.31 -12.47
CA GLN A 267 -15.23 19.39 -12.21
C GLN A 267 -15.48 18.62 -10.92
N TRP A 268 -14.96 17.40 -10.83
CA TRP A 268 -14.95 16.65 -9.57
C TRP A 268 -14.00 17.30 -8.56
N SER A 269 -14.36 17.26 -7.27
CA SER A 269 -13.51 17.75 -6.18
C SER A 269 -13.70 16.89 -4.93
N LEU A 270 -12.86 17.10 -3.91
CA LEU A 270 -13.06 16.44 -2.60
C LEU A 270 -14.38 16.83 -1.92
N SER A 271 -15.07 17.89 -2.33
CA SER A 271 -16.37 18.32 -1.77
C SER A 271 -17.59 17.95 -2.64
N ALA A 272 -17.40 17.66 -3.93
CA ALA A 272 -18.52 17.50 -4.86
C ALA A 272 -18.20 16.53 -6.01
N GLY A 273 -19.22 15.85 -6.49
CA GLY A 273 -19.15 14.85 -7.56
C GLY A 273 -19.12 13.41 -7.02
N PRO A 274 -19.46 12.41 -7.84
CA PRO A 274 -19.67 11.04 -7.38
C PRO A 274 -18.38 10.39 -6.86
N LEU A 275 -18.51 9.56 -5.83
CA LEU A 275 -17.42 8.77 -5.28
C LEU A 275 -17.47 7.34 -5.80
N ILE A 276 -16.31 6.77 -6.08
CA ILE A 276 -16.13 5.35 -6.40
C ILE A 276 -15.35 4.72 -5.25
N LEU A 277 -15.84 3.62 -4.70
CA LEU A 277 -15.13 2.88 -3.68
C LEU A 277 -14.06 1.98 -4.33
N PHE A 278 -12.88 1.88 -3.73
CA PHE A 278 -11.99 0.76 -4.03
C PHE A 278 -12.52 -0.45 -3.26
N ASN A 279 -13.19 -1.37 -3.97
CA ASN A 279 -13.92 -2.51 -3.41
C ASN A 279 -12.97 -3.62 -2.94
N ASN A 280 -12.14 -3.30 -1.94
CA ASN A 280 -10.98 -4.08 -1.51
C ASN A 280 -11.18 -4.91 -0.24
N ASP A 281 -12.41 -5.04 0.21
CA ASP A 281 -12.85 -6.00 1.21
C ASP A 281 -13.36 -7.29 0.56
N ASP A 282 -13.89 -8.20 1.39
CA ASP A 282 -14.27 -9.56 1.02
C ASP A 282 -15.65 -9.86 1.62
N ASP A 283 -16.69 -9.39 0.95
CA ASP A 283 -18.05 -9.42 1.45
C ASP A 283 -18.66 -10.82 1.51
N ASP A 284 -18.24 -11.70 0.60
CA ASP A 284 -18.65 -13.11 0.55
C ASP A 284 -17.78 -14.05 1.43
N ARG A 285 -16.67 -13.54 1.96
CA ARG A 285 -15.71 -14.23 2.83
C ARG A 285 -15.00 -15.39 2.15
N SER A 286 -14.74 -15.25 0.86
CA SER A 286 -13.98 -16.21 0.04
C SER A 286 -12.47 -16.13 0.27
N GLY A 287 -11.98 -15.08 0.93
CA GLY A 287 -10.56 -14.76 1.10
C GLY A 287 -9.97 -14.02 -0.10
N ILE A 288 -10.81 -13.56 -1.02
CA ILE A 288 -10.43 -12.85 -2.25
C ILE A 288 -11.14 -11.49 -2.24
N PRO A 289 -10.44 -10.38 -2.49
CA PRO A 289 -11.10 -9.08 -2.57
C PRO A 289 -12.08 -8.96 -3.75
N ASP A 290 -13.22 -8.33 -3.52
CA ASP A 290 -14.37 -8.31 -4.45
C ASP A 290 -14.01 -7.70 -5.83
N TRP A 291 -13.17 -6.66 -5.88
CA TRP A 291 -12.72 -6.05 -7.15
C TRP A 291 -12.03 -7.02 -8.13
N SER A 292 -11.55 -8.16 -7.66
CA SER A 292 -10.61 -9.00 -8.41
C SER A 292 -11.26 -10.01 -9.36
N ASP A 293 -12.53 -10.38 -9.16
CA ASP A 293 -13.16 -11.49 -9.89
C ASP A 293 -14.23 -11.06 -10.92
N ARG A 294 -14.62 -9.78 -10.92
CA ARG A 294 -15.65 -9.18 -11.80
C ARG A 294 -17.04 -9.80 -11.62
N ILE A 295 -17.35 -10.26 -10.42
CA ILE A 295 -18.66 -10.77 -10.04
C ILE A 295 -19.21 -9.83 -8.98
N VAL A 296 -20.51 -9.53 -9.05
CA VAL A 296 -21.19 -8.84 -7.95
C VAL A 296 -22.05 -9.87 -7.19
N ASN A 297 -21.69 -10.22 -5.97
CA ASN A 297 -22.09 -11.47 -5.30
C ASN A 297 -22.83 -11.29 -3.96
N GLY A 298 -23.74 -10.33 -3.84
CA GLY A 298 -24.62 -10.23 -2.68
C GLY A 298 -25.07 -8.81 -2.44
N GLU A 299 -25.82 -8.61 -1.36
CA GLU A 299 -26.33 -7.28 -1.01
C GLU A 299 -25.24 -6.35 -0.45
N TYR A 300 -24.18 -6.91 0.14
CA TYR A 300 -23.07 -6.13 0.70
C TYR A 300 -22.20 -5.57 -0.43
N ASP A 301 -21.75 -6.44 -1.32
CA ASP A 301 -20.93 -6.06 -2.47
C ASP A 301 -21.71 -5.16 -3.47
N GLU A 302 -23.01 -5.43 -3.69
CA GLU A 302 -23.87 -4.51 -4.46
C GLU A 302 -23.96 -3.11 -3.82
N ALA A 303 -23.89 -3.01 -2.50
CA ALA A 303 -23.98 -1.74 -1.79
C ALA A 303 -22.68 -0.92 -1.84
N ASP A 304 -21.60 -1.50 -2.34
CA ASP A 304 -20.28 -0.88 -2.45
C ASP A 304 -20.02 -0.33 -3.87
N LEU A 305 -20.90 -0.65 -4.82
CA LEU A 305 -20.92 -0.08 -6.17
C LEU A 305 -21.42 1.37 -6.18
N ALA A 306 -20.62 2.25 -6.78
CA ALA A 306 -21.07 3.59 -7.14
C ALA A 306 -22.02 3.52 -8.35
N GLN A 307 -23.24 4.02 -8.20
CA GLN A 307 -24.25 3.90 -9.26
C GLN A 307 -24.25 5.09 -10.24
N ILE A 308 -24.55 4.77 -11.51
CA ILE A 308 -24.93 5.74 -12.54
C ILE A 308 -26.29 5.34 -13.10
N HIS A 309 -27.28 6.22 -12.97
CA HIS A 309 -28.61 6.09 -13.58
C HIS A 309 -28.60 6.78 -14.94
N PHE A 310 -28.67 5.97 -15.99
CA PHE A 310 -28.60 6.42 -17.36
C PHE A 310 -30.00 6.44 -17.99
N LYS A 311 -30.52 7.66 -18.21
CA LYS A 311 -31.83 7.90 -18.83
C LYS A 311 -31.68 8.04 -20.34
N ILE A 312 -32.43 7.24 -21.08
CA ILE A 312 -32.39 7.16 -22.55
C ILE A 312 -33.80 7.31 -23.13
N SER A 313 -33.98 8.31 -23.99
CA SER A 313 -35.21 8.60 -24.75
C SER A 313 -35.47 7.53 -25.81
N GLU A 314 -36.74 7.26 -26.11
CA GLU A 314 -37.16 6.26 -27.12
C GLU A 314 -36.57 6.55 -28.51
N GLU A 315 -36.20 7.80 -28.82
CA GLU A 315 -35.57 8.16 -30.09
C GLU A 315 -34.21 7.47 -30.33
N TYR A 316 -33.57 6.97 -29.26
CA TYR A 316 -32.31 6.24 -29.30
C TYR A 316 -32.49 4.72 -29.24
N GLN A 317 -33.72 4.18 -29.26
CA GLN A 317 -33.97 2.73 -29.10
C GLN A 317 -33.33 1.85 -30.20
N ASP A 318 -33.14 2.42 -31.40
CA ASP A 318 -32.55 1.73 -32.55
C ASP A 318 -31.03 1.98 -32.65
N ALA A 319 -30.41 2.55 -31.61
CA ALA A 319 -28.98 2.85 -31.58
C ALA A 319 -28.24 1.88 -30.66
N ASP A 320 -27.02 1.53 -31.05
CA ASP A 320 -26.09 0.78 -30.20
C ASP A 320 -25.50 1.74 -29.16
N ILE A 321 -25.68 1.41 -27.88
CA ILE A 321 -25.24 2.24 -26.77
C ILE A 321 -23.96 1.68 -26.18
N TYR A 322 -22.90 2.49 -26.14
CA TYR A 322 -21.59 2.09 -25.63
C TYR A 322 -21.20 2.92 -24.41
N ILE A 323 -20.44 2.29 -23.51
CA ILE A 323 -19.73 2.94 -22.42
C ILE A 323 -18.24 2.82 -22.66
N SER A 324 -17.51 3.91 -22.46
CA SER A 324 -16.06 3.91 -22.42
C SER A 324 -15.56 4.78 -21.26
N VAL A 325 -14.30 4.56 -20.89
CA VAL A 325 -13.59 5.39 -19.92
C VAL A 325 -12.27 5.87 -20.50
N ASP A 326 -11.67 6.87 -19.85
CA ASP A 326 -10.32 7.29 -20.17
C ASP A 326 -9.30 6.14 -20.05
N GLU A 327 -8.22 6.24 -20.82
CA GLU A 327 -7.23 5.17 -20.92
C GLU A 327 -6.57 4.84 -19.59
N ALA A 328 -6.36 5.85 -18.74
CA ALA A 328 -5.80 5.67 -17.41
C ALA A 328 -6.70 4.84 -16.49
N SER A 329 -8.03 4.96 -16.61
CA SER A 329 -8.98 4.26 -15.74
C SER A 329 -9.33 2.86 -16.24
N ARG A 330 -9.17 2.57 -17.54
CA ARG A 330 -9.65 1.31 -18.16
C ARG A 330 -9.20 0.02 -17.46
N ARG A 331 -8.03 0.00 -16.84
CA ARG A 331 -7.49 -1.18 -16.11
C ARG A 331 -7.70 -1.13 -14.60
N ARG A 332 -8.15 0.02 -14.08
CA ARG A 332 -8.19 0.39 -12.65
C ARG A 332 -9.61 0.42 -12.08
N ILE A 333 -10.62 0.13 -12.88
CA ILE A 333 -12.01 0.01 -12.46
C ILE A 333 -12.65 -1.25 -13.07
N ASN A 334 -13.73 -1.71 -12.47
CA ASN A 334 -14.74 -2.54 -13.13
C ASN A 334 -16.03 -1.73 -13.27
N MET A 335 -16.82 -2.05 -14.30
CA MET A 335 -18.17 -1.51 -14.46
C MET A 335 -19.15 -2.63 -14.79
N PHE A 336 -20.37 -2.49 -14.30
CA PHE A 336 -21.44 -3.48 -14.44
C PHE A 336 -22.73 -2.81 -14.87
N GLN A 337 -23.56 -3.52 -15.62
CA GLN A 337 -24.93 -3.14 -15.94
C GLN A 337 -25.89 -3.98 -15.10
N LYS A 338 -26.87 -3.35 -14.43
CA LYS A 338 -27.96 -4.08 -13.79
C LYS A 338 -28.90 -4.63 -14.85
N THR A 339 -29.13 -5.95 -14.82
CA THR A 339 -30.06 -6.68 -15.68
C THR A 339 -31.07 -7.46 -14.83
N LEU A 340 -32.06 -8.09 -15.46
CA LEU A 340 -32.98 -9.01 -14.76
C LEU A 340 -32.26 -10.20 -14.11
N GLY A 341 -31.08 -10.58 -14.62
CA GLY A 341 -30.25 -11.66 -14.09
C GLY A 341 -29.23 -11.23 -13.04
N GLY A 342 -29.26 -9.97 -12.59
CA GLY A 342 -28.25 -9.39 -11.70
C GLY A 342 -27.28 -8.46 -12.44
N TRP A 343 -26.11 -8.21 -11.85
CA TRP A 343 -25.08 -7.36 -12.42
C TRP A 343 -24.27 -8.09 -13.48
N LYS A 344 -24.13 -7.47 -14.65
CA LYS A 344 -23.38 -8.00 -15.79
C LYS A 344 -22.19 -7.11 -16.07
N TYR A 345 -20.99 -7.67 -16.05
CA TYR A 345 -19.75 -6.94 -16.37
C TYR A 345 -19.81 -6.29 -17.77
N ILE A 346 -19.28 -5.06 -17.86
CA ILE A 346 -19.22 -4.26 -19.08
C ILE A 346 -17.79 -4.25 -19.61
N ASP A 347 -17.63 -4.55 -20.90
CA ASP A 347 -16.36 -4.37 -21.59
C ASP A 347 -16.09 -2.89 -21.89
N LEU A 348 -15.14 -2.31 -21.16
CA LEU A 348 -14.70 -0.92 -21.28
C LEU A 348 -13.84 -0.62 -22.53
N SER A 349 -13.61 -1.62 -23.40
CA SER A 349 -13.01 -1.40 -24.72
C SER A 349 -13.92 -0.60 -25.65
N GLY A 350 -15.24 -0.57 -25.37
CA GLY A 350 -16.25 0.02 -26.25
C GLY A 350 -16.58 -0.86 -27.46
N ALA A 351 -16.25 -2.15 -27.43
CA ALA A 351 -16.53 -3.11 -28.50
C ALA A 351 -17.94 -3.71 -28.45
N SER A 352 -18.56 -3.78 -27.27
CA SER A 352 -19.88 -4.38 -27.07
C SER A 352 -20.89 -3.33 -26.61
N PRO A 353 -22.09 -3.28 -27.22
CA PRO A 353 -23.15 -2.40 -26.74
C PRO A 353 -23.76 -2.91 -25.42
N LEU A 354 -24.33 -1.99 -24.66
CA LEU A 354 -25.16 -2.29 -23.49
C LEU A 354 -26.48 -2.95 -23.90
N GLU A 355 -27.11 -3.66 -22.97
CA GLU A 355 -28.50 -4.08 -23.14
C GLU A 355 -29.42 -2.86 -23.05
N PHE A 356 -30.14 -2.56 -24.12
CA PHE A 356 -30.97 -1.34 -24.16
C PHE A 356 -32.11 -1.39 -23.14
N SER A 357 -32.27 -0.28 -22.42
CA SER A 357 -33.43 0.03 -21.59
C SER A 357 -33.60 1.56 -21.57
N PRO A 358 -34.83 2.10 -21.48
CA PRO A 358 -35.05 3.53 -21.26
C PRO A 358 -34.42 4.05 -19.96
N THR A 359 -34.15 3.14 -19.01
CA THR A 359 -33.44 3.43 -17.77
C THR A 359 -32.44 2.31 -17.51
N ILE A 360 -31.16 2.59 -17.77
CA ILE A 360 -30.04 1.70 -17.48
C ILE A 360 -29.45 2.09 -16.14
N ILE A 361 -29.11 1.10 -15.30
CA ILE A 361 -28.35 1.31 -14.08
C ILE A 361 -26.97 0.70 -14.28
N LEU A 362 -25.93 1.49 -14.06
CA LEU A 362 -24.53 1.06 -14.07
C LEU A 362 -24.00 1.07 -12.65
N GLY A 363 -23.14 0.11 -12.31
CA GLY A 363 -22.38 0.05 -11.07
C GLY A 363 -20.90 0.17 -11.39
N VAL A 364 -20.16 0.91 -10.57
CA VAL A 364 -18.74 1.18 -10.76
C VAL A 364 -18.00 0.93 -9.47
N GLU A 365 -16.90 0.20 -9.56
CA GLU A 365 -15.94 -0.01 -8.47
C GLU A 365 -14.53 0.25 -8.97
N ALA A 366 -13.67 0.74 -8.08
CA ALA A 366 -12.26 0.88 -8.34
C ALA A 366 -11.52 -0.41 -7.92
N LYS A 367 -10.36 -0.62 -8.51
CA LYS A 367 -9.46 -1.75 -8.24
C LYS A 367 -8.17 -1.35 -7.53
N GLN A 368 -8.02 -0.06 -7.25
CA GLN A 368 -6.94 0.53 -6.50
C GLN A 368 -7.35 1.93 -6.05
N PHE A 369 -6.65 2.46 -5.05
CA PHE A 369 -6.72 3.87 -4.70
C PHE A 369 -6.07 4.77 -5.78
N ALA A 370 -6.28 6.07 -5.63
CA ALA A 370 -5.42 7.05 -6.28
C ALA A 370 -3.98 6.89 -5.78
N ASP A 371 -3.00 7.10 -6.65
CA ASP A 371 -1.56 6.96 -6.34
C ASP A 371 -0.72 7.95 -7.18
N GLY A 372 0.61 7.82 -7.12
CA GLY A 372 1.51 8.65 -7.92
C GLY A 372 1.39 8.48 -9.45
N GLN A 373 0.73 7.42 -9.92
CA GLN A 373 0.58 7.09 -11.34
C GLN A 373 -0.85 7.31 -11.86
N TRP A 374 -1.85 7.41 -10.97
CA TRP A 374 -3.24 7.63 -11.32
C TRP A 374 -3.96 8.52 -10.30
N SER A 375 -4.58 9.58 -10.81
CA SER A 375 -5.28 10.59 -9.99
C SER A 375 -6.52 10.08 -9.24
N GLY A 376 -6.98 8.86 -9.52
CA GLY A 376 -8.26 8.34 -9.04
C GLY A 376 -9.48 8.95 -9.74
N LEU A 377 -9.31 9.86 -10.71
CA LEU A 377 -10.41 10.39 -11.50
C LEU A 377 -10.74 9.46 -12.66
N VAL A 378 -12.03 9.21 -12.85
CA VAL A 378 -12.60 8.38 -13.91
C VAL A 378 -13.55 9.24 -14.74
N ASN A 379 -13.26 9.40 -16.02
CA ASN A 379 -14.19 10.00 -16.97
C ASN A 379 -14.99 8.91 -17.67
N VAL A 380 -16.27 8.77 -17.34
CA VAL A 380 -17.19 7.83 -17.99
C VAL A 380 -17.89 8.55 -19.13
N LYS A 381 -17.82 7.99 -20.34
CA LYS A 381 -18.49 8.50 -21.54
C LYS A 381 -19.48 7.48 -22.06
N ALA A 382 -20.73 7.90 -22.23
CA ALA A 382 -21.75 7.16 -22.94
C ALA A 382 -21.91 7.68 -24.38
N ILE A 383 -22.09 6.78 -25.34
CA ILE A 383 -22.24 7.11 -26.76
C ILE A 383 -23.37 6.28 -27.36
N ALA A 384 -24.31 6.92 -28.06
CA ALA A 384 -25.25 6.26 -28.94
C ALA A 384 -24.72 6.29 -30.38
N ARG A 385 -24.63 5.12 -31.03
CA ARG A 385 -24.25 5.00 -32.44
C ARG A 385 -25.37 4.40 -33.27
N LYS A 386 -25.61 4.97 -34.44
CA LYS A 386 -26.51 4.42 -35.45
C LYS A 386 -25.78 4.43 -36.79
N ASN A 387 -25.64 3.26 -37.43
CA ASN A 387 -24.85 3.09 -38.65
C ASN A 387 -23.43 3.67 -38.52
N ASP A 388 -22.70 3.28 -37.46
CA ASP A 388 -21.36 3.76 -37.11
C ASP A 388 -21.19 5.27 -36.89
N THR A 389 -22.29 6.02 -36.85
CA THR A 389 -22.29 7.46 -36.59
C THR A 389 -22.71 7.74 -35.15
N GLU A 390 -21.92 8.50 -34.39
CA GLU A 390 -22.30 9.02 -33.07
C GLU A 390 -23.47 10.01 -33.22
N ILE A 391 -24.61 9.70 -32.62
CA ILE A 391 -25.84 10.52 -32.67
C ILE A 391 -26.17 11.21 -31.35
N ALA A 392 -25.61 10.72 -30.25
CA ALA A 392 -25.66 11.35 -28.93
C ALA A 392 -24.47 10.89 -28.09
N SER A 393 -24.03 11.76 -27.18
CA SER A 393 -23.07 11.39 -26.14
C SER A 393 -23.26 12.21 -24.88
N ASP A 394 -22.91 11.61 -23.75
CA ASP A 394 -22.86 12.30 -22.47
C ASP A 394 -21.67 11.77 -21.66
N GLN A 395 -21.19 12.58 -20.72
CA GLN A 395 -20.04 12.23 -19.89
C GLN A 395 -20.21 12.70 -18.46
N ILE A 396 -19.67 11.92 -17.53
CA ILE A 396 -19.61 12.25 -16.11
C ILE A 396 -18.22 11.90 -15.57
N GLN A 397 -17.73 12.74 -14.66
CA GLN A 397 -16.47 12.50 -13.96
C GLN A 397 -16.78 12.03 -12.54
N MET A 398 -16.10 10.98 -12.12
CA MET A 398 -16.20 10.38 -10.78
C MET A 398 -14.78 10.29 -10.18
N GLY A 399 -14.67 10.16 -8.87
CA GLY A 399 -13.38 10.07 -8.18
C GLY A 399 -13.34 8.97 -7.13
N VAL A 400 -12.23 8.26 -7.03
CA VAL A 400 -12.03 7.23 -6.01
C VAL A 400 -12.03 7.86 -4.61
N ALA A 401 -12.74 7.23 -3.67
CA ALA A 401 -12.77 7.62 -2.27
C ALA A 401 -11.34 7.52 -1.68
N PRO A 402 -10.86 8.56 -0.99
CA PRO A 402 -9.51 8.57 -0.45
C PRO A 402 -9.40 7.62 0.75
N TRP A 403 -8.22 7.03 0.92
CA TRP A 403 -7.86 6.39 2.18
C TRP A 403 -7.54 7.47 3.24
N ILE A 404 -8.11 7.33 4.43
CA ILE A 404 -7.96 8.28 5.54
C ILE A 404 -7.35 7.57 6.74
N MET A 405 -6.23 8.09 7.25
CA MET A 405 -5.60 7.57 8.46
C MET A 405 -6.40 7.97 9.70
N SER A 406 -6.58 7.05 10.65
CA SER A 406 -7.21 7.38 11.94
C SER A 406 -6.20 7.94 12.95
N PRO A 407 -6.50 9.05 13.65
CA PRO A 407 -5.63 9.57 14.71
C PRO A 407 -5.67 8.67 15.96
N ASN A 408 -4.60 8.72 16.77
CA ASN A 408 -4.53 7.97 18.04
C ASN A 408 -5.61 8.36 19.07
N THR A 409 -6.30 9.48 18.84
CA THR A 409 -7.40 9.96 19.69
C THR A 409 -8.76 9.38 19.33
N ALA A 410 -8.90 8.77 18.14
CA ALA A 410 -10.15 8.19 17.69
C ALA A 410 -10.55 6.97 18.54
N PRO A 411 -11.86 6.70 18.73
CA PRO A 411 -12.34 5.52 19.44
C PRO A 411 -11.80 4.22 18.84
N VAL A 412 -11.50 3.25 19.71
CA VAL A 412 -10.93 1.95 19.33
C VAL A 412 -12.03 0.90 19.27
N SER A 413 -12.19 0.27 18.11
CA SER A 413 -13.12 -0.86 17.93
C SER A 413 -12.47 -2.21 18.22
N GLN A 414 -11.15 -2.34 18.05
CA GLN A 414 -10.40 -3.56 18.35
C GLN A 414 -8.93 -3.26 18.64
N VAL A 415 -8.36 -3.94 19.64
CA VAL A 415 -6.91 -3.94 19.92
C VAL A 415 -6.29 -5.21 19.33
N HIS A 416 -5.13 -5.11 18.70
CA HIS A 416 -4.43 -6.22 18.06
C HIS A 416 -3.10 -6.48 18.75
N ILE A 417 -2.80 -7.74 19.04
CA ILE A 417 -1.53 -8.18 19.62
C ILE A 417 -1.14 -9.56 19.07
N SER A 418 0.16 -9.78 18.89
CA SER A 418 0.69 -11.10 18.51
C SER A 418 0.94 -11.96 19.75
N ASP A 419 0.48 -13.21 19.75
CA ASP A 419 0.90 -14.21 20.73
C ASP A 419 2.18 -14.91 20.24
N ARG A 420 3.26 -14.68 20.96
CA ARG A 420 4.60 -15.21 20.67
C ARG A 420 5.01 -16.31 21.64
N GLY A 421 4.12 -16.74 22.55
CA GLY A 421 4.39 -17.64 23.66
C GLY A 421 5.19 -16.97 24.80
N VAL A 422 6.26 -16.24 24.48
CA VAL A 422 7.12 -15.57 25.46
C VAL A 422 6.55 -14.28 26.04
N ASN A 423 5.50 -13.71 25.43
CA ASN A 423 4.85 -12.46 25.85
C ASN A 423 3.43 -12.67 26.42
N GLN A 424 3.08 -13.89 26.82
CA GLN A 424 1.73 -14.22 27.32
C GLN A 424 1.30 -13.32 28.48
N ASP A 425 2.20 -13.03 29.42
CA ASP A 425 1.92 -12.10 30.53
C ASP A 425 1.49 -10.71 30.03
N VAL A 426 2.07 -10.23 28.91
CA VAL A 426 1.71 -8.94 28.31
C VAL A 426 0.36 -9.02 27.61
N VAL A 427 0.08 -10.13 26.92
CA VAL A 427 -1.23 -10.37 26.27
C VAL A 427 -2.34 -10.35 27.32
N GLU A 428 -2.18 -11.09 28.41
CA GLU A 428 -3.14 -11.13 29.53
C GLU A 428 -3.30 -9.74 30.16
N ALA A 429 -2.19 -9.05 30.45
CA ALA A 429 -2.24 -7.74 31.08
C ALA A 429 -2.93 -6.68 30.19
N VAL A 430 -2.75 -6.74 28.87
CA VAL A 430 -3.46 -5.86 27.92
C VAL A 430 -4.95 -6.18 27.91
N GLN A 431 -5.34 -7.46 27.86
CA GLN A 431 -6.75 -7.87 27.90
C GLN A 431 -7.43 -7.41 29.19
N ASP A 432 -6.80 -7.63 30.35
CA ASP A 432 -7.32 -7.22 31.64
C ASP A 432 -7.45 -5.70 31.74
N ALA A 433 -6.45 -4.96 31.23
CA ALA A 433 -6.46 -3.51 31.26
C ALA A 433 -7.63 -2.92 30.47
N ILE A 434 -7.96 -3.49 29.30
CA ILE A 434 -9.01 -2.96 28.42
C ILE A 434 -10.38 -3.62 28.64
N ALA A 435 -10.49 -4.72 29.40
CA ALA A 435 -11.77 -5.37 29.66
C ALA A 435 -12.89 -4.41 30.13
N PRO A 436 -12.63 -3.38 30.99
CA PRO A 436 -13.65 -2.41 31.39
C PRO A 436 -14.17 -1.52 30.27
N THR A 437 -13.45 -1.36 29.15
CA THR A 437 -13.89 -0.54 28.00
C THR A 437 -14.83 -1.30 27.08
N GLY A 438 -14.95 -2.62 27.23
CA GLY A 438 -15.68 -3.50 26.31
C GLY A 438 -15.02 -3.68 24.94
N THR A 439 -13.80 -3.16 24.76
CA THR A 439 -13.06 -3.29 23.50
C THR A 439 -12.50 -4.70 23.35
N PRO A 440 -12.80 -5.42 22.26
CA PRO A 440 -12.24 -6.74 22.02
C PRO A 440 -10.75 -6.70 21.67
N THR A 441 -10.04 -7.78 22.00
CA THR A 441 -8.66 -8.03 21.56
C THR A 441 -8.64 -9.09 20.46
N ARG A 442 -7.95 -8.82 19.35
CA ARG A 442 -7.54 -9.82 18.36
C ARG A 442 -6.14 -10.30 18.67
N ILE A 443 -6.02 -11.58 19.02
CA ILE A 443 -4.74 -12.23 19.31
C ILE A 443 -4.36 -13.07 18.10
N THR A 444 -3.24 -12.77 17.45
CA THR A 444 -2.77 -13.50 16.26
C THR A 444 -1.55 -14.35 16.62
N PRO A 445 -1.63 -15.70 16.58
CA PRO A 445 -0.49 -16.56 16.94
C PRO A 445 0.67 -16.46 15.95
N GLY A 446 1.89 -16.25 16.46
CA GLY A 446 3.12 -16.33 15.68
C GLY A 446 3.33 -15.20 14.67
N GLU A 447 2.52 -14.15 14.72
CA GLU A 447 2.64 -12.96 13.88
C GLU A 447 3.87 -12.11 14.27
N THR A 448 4.14 -11.03 13.53
CA THR A 448 5.18 -10.05 13.86
C THR A 448 5.13 -9.56 15.32
N VAL A 449 6.31 -9.32 15.91
CA VAL A 449 6.42 -8.70 17.25
C VAL A 449 6.11 -7.20 17.20
N TRP A 450 6.29 -6.57 16.03
CA TRP A 450 6.08 -5.13 15.82
C TRP A 450 4.79 -4.89 15.03
N MET A 451 3.65 -5.10 15.70
CA MET A 451 2.32 -4.99 15.09
C MET A 451 2.05 -3.58 14.56
N ARG A 452 2.55 -2.54 15.25
CA ARG A 452 2.42 -1.13 14.81
C ARG A 452 3.14 -0.85 13.51
N ASP A 453 4.31 -1.45 13.34
CA ASP A 453 5.19 -1.26 12.19
C ASP A 453 4.68 -1.92 10.92
N SER A 454 3.89 -2.98 11.09
CA SER A 454 3.55 -3.91 10.01
C SER A 454 2.25 -3.56 9.27
N ALA A 455 1.41 -2.68 9.82
CA ALA A 455 0.23 -2.17 9.11
C ALA A 455 -0.27 -0.82 9.66
N ALA A 456 -0.71 0.05 8.77
CA ALA A 456 -1.43 1.29 9.11
C ALA A 456 -2.92 1.08 8.81
N ILE A 457 -3.76 1.05 9.85
CA ILE A 457 -5.20 0.83 9.70
C ILE A 457 -5.90 2.18 9.62
N GLY A 458 -6.37 2.51 8.42
CA GLY A 458 -7.21 3.68 8.14
C GLY A 458 -8.64 3.25 7.84
N TYR A 459 -9.36 4.11 7.14
CA TYR A 459 -10.73 3.86 6.68
C TYR A 459 -11.01 4.62 5.38
N VAL A 460 -12.10 4.23 4.74
CA VAL A 460 -12.70 4.91 3.59
C VAL A 460 -14.11 5.35 3.98
N GLN A 461 -14.61 6.42 3.35
CA GLN A 461 -15.95 6.97 3.57
C GLN A 461 -16.67 7.10 2.24
N PHE A 462 -17.95 6.75 2.21
CA PHE A 462 -18.80 6.84 1.02
C PHE A 462 -20.27 7.06 1.39
N PRO A 463 -21.05 7.71 0.52
CA PRO A 463 -22.44 8.04 0.81
C PRO A 463 -23.35 6.81 0.68
N SER A 464 -24.43 6.80 1.44
CA SER A 464 -25.48 5.77 1.43
C SER A 464 -26.84 6.42 1.74
N PRO A 465 -27.98 5.85 1.30
CA PRO A 465 -29.30 6.40 1.63
C PRO A 465 -29.56 6.59 3.13
N ASP A 466 -28.93 5.77 3.98
CA ASP A 466 -29.05 5.83 5.43
C ASP A 466 -28.03 6.78 6.10
N GLY A 467 -27.18 7.45 5.31
CA GLY A 467 -26.16 8.39 5.76
C GLY A 467 -24.75 8.00 5.32
N LEU A 468 -23.77 8.24 6.20
CA LEU A 468 -22.37 7.94 5.94
C LEU A 468 -22.07 6.46 6.18
N ARG A 469 -21.56 5.76 5.16
CA ARG A 469 -20.90 4.45 5.33
C ARG A 469 -19.40 4.62 5.40
N GLN A 470 -18.77 3.75 6.17
CA GLN A 470 -17.33 3.65 6.29
C GLN A 470 -16.92 2.25 6.69
N TYR A 471 -15.73 1.84 6.27
CA TYR A 471 -15.08 0.65 6.78
C TYR A 471 -13.56 0.79 6.77
N ASN A 472 -12.90 -0.08 7.53
CA ASN A 472 -11.45 0.00 7.75
C ASN A 472 -10.67 -0.61 6.59
N VAL A 473 -9.54 0.01 6.25
CA VAL A 473 -8.61 -0.51 5.26
C VAL A 473 -7.19 -0.50 5.84
N ALA A 474 -6.56 -1.68 5.90
CA ALA A 474 -5.18 -1.82 6.34
C ALA A 474 -4.20 -1.64 5.17
N LEU A 475 -3.25 -0.72 5.33
CA LEU A 475 -2.11 -0.61 4.43
C LEU A 475 -0.95 -1.44 4.96
N SER A 476 -0.29 -2.17 4.06
CA SER A 476 0.96 -2.88 4.32
C SER A 476 2.15 -2.09 3.75
N PRO A 477 3.28 -1.96 4.47
CA PRO A 477 4.50 -1.48 3.86
C PRO A 477 4.99 -2.50 2.81
N PRO A 478 5.71 -2.08 1.76
CA PRO A 478 6.24 -2.99 0.75
C PRO A 478 7.09 -4.11 1.36
N GLY A 479 6.77 -5.36 1.05
CA GLY A 479 7.47 -6.53 1.61
C GLY A 479 7.23 -6.77 3.11
N GLY A 480 6.17 -6.19 3.67
CA GLY A 480 5.70 -6.40 5.04
C GLY A 480 5.22 -7.84 5.33
N SER A 481 4.75 -8.06 6.57
CA SER A 481 4.18 -9.36 7.00
C SER A 481 2.77 -9.60 6.43
N ASP A 482 2.28 -10.83 6.52
CA ASP A 482 0.91 -11.21 6.15
C ASP A 482 -0.17 -10.61 7.10
N TYR A 483 0.22 -9.83 8.12
CA TYR A 483 -0.69 -9.22 9.09
C TYR A 483 -1.80 -8.37 8.45
N ALA A 484 -1.47 -7.44 7.55
CA ALA A 484 -2.47 -6.55 6.93
C ALA A 484 -3.50 -7.33 6.09
N SER A 485 -3.03 -8.29 5.29
CA SER A 485 -3.91 -9.13 4.47
C SER A 485 -4.73 -10.10 5.31
N SER A 486 -4.25 -10.52 6.49
CA SER A 486 -5.02 -11.34 7.44
C SER A 486 -6.26 -10.64 8.01
N LEU A 487 -6.35 -9.31 7.87
CA LEU A 487 -7.50 -8.52 8.31
C LEU A 487 -8.61 -8.47 7.27
N LEU A 488 -8.37 -8.94 6.04
CA LEU A 488 -9.36 -9.01 4.99
C LEU A 488 -10.62 -9.73 5.46
N GLY A 489 -11.77 -9.11 5.18
CA GLY A 489 -13.08 -9.69 5.38
C GLY A 489 -14.16 -8.67 5.07
N ARG A 490 -15.41 -9.04 5.24
CA ARG A 490 -16.57 -8.16 5.06
C ARG A 490 -16.39 -6.80 5.75
N ASN A 491 -16.52 -5.69 5.01
CA ASN A 491 -16.27 -4.33 5.49
C ASN A 491 -14.90 -4.20 6.20
N PHE A 492 -13.86 -4.85 5.67
CA PHE A 492 -12.49 -4.64 6.08
C PHE A 492 -11.54 -4.96 4.92
N GLY A 493 -11.02 -3.92 4.28
CA GLY A 493 -10.12 -4.07 3.15
C GLY A 493 -8.65 -4.07 3.52
N TRP A 494 -7.80 -4.40 2.54
CA TRP A 494 -6.36 -4.17 2.66
C TRP A 494 -5.74 -3.76 1.32
N ALA A 495 -4.56 -3.14 1.38
CA ALA A 495 -3.77 -2.82 0.21
C ALA A 495 -2.27 -2.80 0.55
N GLU A 496 -1.42 -3.17 -0.40
CA GLU A 496 0.01 -2.93 -0.35
C GLU A 496 0.34 -1.75 -1.27
N ILE A 497 1.16 -0.82 -0.80
CA ILE A 497 1.44 0.43 -1.50
C ILE A 497 2.95 0.54 -1.77
N GLY A 498 3.33 0.57 -3.04
CA GLY A 498 4.71 0.80 -3.48
C GLY A 498 5.57 -0.45 -3.52
N GLU A 499 6.82 -0.27 -3.90
CA GLU A 499 7.81 -1.35 -4.00
C GLU A 499 8.85 -1.28 -2.87
N PRO A 500 9.45 -2.42 -2.46
CA PRO A 500 10.54 -2.43 -1.50
C PRO A 500 11.76 -1.67 -2.04
N ARG A 501 12.45 -0.92 -1.16
CA ARG A 501 13.69 -0.23 -1.50
C ARG A 501 14.84 -0.64 -0.58
N GLU A 502 16.06 -0.50 -1.07
CA GLU A 502 17.25 -0.72 -0.25
C GLU A 502 17.59 0.54 0.54
N LEU A 503 17.67 0.40 1.86
CA LEU A 503 18.11 1.42 2.79
C LEU A 503 19.42 0.99 3.44
N ASP A 504 20.25 1.97 3.82
CA ASP A 504 21.42 1.65 4.62
C ASP A 504 21.01 1.04 5.97
N PRO A 505 21.87 0.20 6.60
CA PRO A 505 21.50 -0.51 7.82
C PRO A 505 21.04 0.38 8.98
N LYS A 506 21.41 1.66 9.01
CA LYS A 506 20.97 2.57 10.07
C LYS A 506 19.58 3.15 9.83
N ASN A 507 19.09 3.09 8.58
CA ASN A 507 17.79 3.61 8.16
C ASN A 507 16.81 2.49 7.79
N GLN A 508 17.20 1.22 7.93
CA GLN A 508 16.37 0.05 7.59
C GLN A 508 14.96 0.03 8.22
N TRP A 509 14.73 0.82 9.27
CA TRP A 509 13.44 0.90 9.99
C TRP A 509 12.53 2.06 9.55
N LEU A 510 12.99 2.89 8.62
CA LEU A 510 12.33 4.15 8.25
C LEU A 510 10.99 3.96 7.51
N ASP A 511 10.85 2.85 6.79
CA ASP A 511 9.68 2.53 5.97
C ASP A 511 8.55 1.84 6.75
N PHE A 512 8.76 1.53 8.03
CA PHE A 512 7.75 0.92 8.89
C PHE A 512 6.80 1.95 9.50
N TYR A 513 5.57 1.51 9.83
CA TYR A 513 4.49 2.43 10.17
C TYR A 513 4.42 2.93 11.62
N GLY A 514 5.34 2.54 12.51
CA GLY A 514 5.67 3.38 13.68
C GLY A 514 6.14 4.78 13.25
N ASN A 515 6.69 4.89 12.03
CA ASN A 515 7.13 6.15 11.44
C ASN A 515 6.02 6.95 10.72
N LEU A 516 4.78 6.47 10.66
CA LEU A 516 3.67 7.15 9.97
C LEU A 516 2.52 7.39 10.93
N ASN A 517 2.22 8.67 11.21
CA ASN A 517 1.16 9.06 12.14
C ASN A 517 0.34 10.24 11.60
N VAL A 518 -0.78 10.52 12.25
CA VAL A 518 -1.66 11.65 11.90
C VAL A 518 -2.15 12.37 13.14
N THR A 519 -2.21 13.70 13.07
CA THR A 519 -2.81 14.50 14.14
C THR A 519 -4.31 14.21 14.23
N PRO A 520 -4.95 14.45 15.38
CA PRO A 520 -6.38 14.72 15.42
C PRO A 520 -6.76 15.88 14.48
N PRO A 521 -8.05 16.14 14.25
CA PRO A 521 -8.48 17.34 13.53
C PRO A 521 -7.86 18.62 14.11
N ILE A 522 -7.21 19.41 13.25
CA ILE A 522 -6.58 20.69 13.60
C ILE A 522 -7.08 21.80 12.65
N PRO A 523 -6.94 23.09 13.01
CA PRO A 523 -7.35 24.18 12.12
C PRO A 523 -6.74 24.06 10.72
N GLY A 524 -7.59 24.02 9.69
CA GLY A 524 -7.19 23.84 8.29
C GLY A 524 -7.09 22.39 7.82
N TYR A 525 -6.99 21.42 8.74
CA TYR A 525 -6.92 19.99 8.44
C TYR A 525 -7.98 19.23 9.24
N PRO A 526 -9.23 19.21 8.75
CA PRO A 526 -10.37 18.65 9.49
C PRO A 526 -10.30 17.13 9.61
N MET A 527 -9.53 16.46 8.75
CA MET A 527 -9.24 15.03 8.85
C MET A 527 -7.89 14.76 9.53
N GLY A 528 -7.28 15.78 10.14
CA GLY A 528 -5.92 15.73 10.65
C GLY A 528 -4.87 15.89 9.55
N ARG A 529 -3.61 16.00 9.97
CA ARG A 529 -2.47 16.18 9.08
C ARG A 529 -1.42 15.11 9.37
N ILE A 530 -0.98 14.42 8.32
CA ILE A 530 0.01 13.35 8.47
C ILE A 530 1.35 13.93 8.94
N TYR A 531 2.09 13.15 9.70
CA TYR A 531 3.47 13.44 10.06
C TYR A 531 4.30 12.15 10.10
N TYR A 532 5.56 12.27 9.73
CA TYR A 532 6.49 11.14 9.69
C TYR A 532 7.92 11.57 10.01
N GLY A 533 8.75 10.60 10.36
CA GLY A 533 10.17 10.79 10.66
C GLY A 533 11.06 10.73 9.43
N LYS A 534 12.06 11.61 9.39
CA LYS A 534 13.10 11.73 8.37
C LYS A 534 14.46 11.52 9.00
N ALA A 535 15.33 10.79 8.32
CA ALA A 535 16.65 10.45 8.83
C ALA A 535 17.72 10.53 7.73
N ASP A 536 18.81 11.25 8.00
CA ASP A 536 19.99 11.31 7.13
C ASP A 536 19.71 11.67 5.65
N GLY A 537 18.66 12.46 5.40
CA GLY A 537 18.21 12.86 4.06
C GLY A 537 17.12 11.96 3.47
N GLU A 538 16.91 10.79 4.05
CA GLU A 538 15.87 9.83 3.67
C GLU A 538 14.54 10.13 4.37
N THR A 539 13.45 9.99 3.62
CA THR A 539 12.06 10.06 4.10
C THR A 539 11.49 8.66 4.24
N ILE A 540 10.26 8.48 4.74
CA ILE A 540 9.51 7.23 4.53
C ILE A 540 9.39 6.95 3.01
N ASN A 541 9.22 5.69 2.62
CA ASN A 541 9.19 5.25 1.21
C ASN A 541 8.47 6.25 0.28
N PRO A 542 9.12 6.75 -0.78
CA PRO A 542 8.55 7.73 -1.71
C PRO A 542 7.22 7.30 -2.36
N ASP A 543 7.00 6.01 -2.58
CA ASP A 543 5.75 5.51 -3.14
C ASP A 543 4.59 5.68 -2.15
N ILE A 544 4.86 5.48 -0.85
CA ILE A 544 3.90 5.78 0.22
C ILE A 544 3.59 7.29 0.23
N LEU A 545 4.60 8.15 0.10
CA LEU A 545 4.38 9.59 0.05
C LEU A 545 3.55 10.02 -1.17
N ALA A 546 3.86 9.49 -2.34
CA ALA A 546 3.10 9.75 -3.56
C ALA A 546 1.65 9.26 -3.45
N PHE A 547 1.43 8.10 -2.83
CA PHE A 547 0.11 7.61 -2.50
C PHE A 547 -0.64 8.54 -1.53
N LEU A 548 -0.02 8.96 -0.43
CA LEU A 548 -0.65 9.84 0.56
C LEU A 548 -0.96 11.23 -0.03
N GLU A 549 -0.10 11.75 -0.91
CA GLU A 549 -0.34 12.97 -1.67
C GLU A 549 -1.58 12.83 -2.57
N ALA A 550 -1.71 11.70 -3.27
CA ALA A 550 -2.85 11.42 -4.13
C ALA A 550 -4.18 11.37 -3.37
N GLN A 551 -4.18 11.02 -2.07
CA GLN A 551 -5.38 11.04 -1.23
C GLN A 551 -5.84 12.46 -0.89
N LYS A 552 -4.92 13.45 -0.86
CA LYS A 552 -5.14 14.89 -0.63
C LYS A 552 -5.70 15.30 0.73
N VAL A 553 -6.48 14.44 1.39
CA VAL A 553 -7.29 14.76 2.57
C VAL A 553 -6.51 15.08 3.84
N GLN A 554 -5.29 14.57 3.99
CA GLN A 554 -4.41 14.78 5.15
C GLN A 554 -3.02 15.33 4.75
N TRP A 555 -2.91 15.83 3.50
CA TRP A 555 -1.70 16.35 2.88
C TRP A 555 -1.61 17.88 2.96
N PRO A 556 -0.41 18.51 3.02
CA PRO A 556 0.93 17.94 3.05
C PRO A 556 1.36 17.45 4.44
N PRO A 557 2.22 16.43 4.54
CA PRO A 557 2.70 15.92 5.80
C PRO A 557 3.68 16.88 6.47
N VAL A 558 3.93 16.66 7.76
CA VAL A 558 5.00 17.32 8.52
C VAL A 558 6.17 16.34 8.69
N GLU A 559 7.35 16.73 8.19
CA GLU A 559 8.58 15.96 8.38
C GLU A 559 9.18 16.24 9.77
N ILE A 560 9.57 15.20 10.50
CA ILE A 560 10.18 15.31 11.83
C ILE A 560 11.57 14.69 11.80
N ASP A 561 12.58 15.36 12.35
CA ASP A 561 13.94 14.81 12.44
C ASP A 561 14.02 13.67 13.47
N THR A 562 14.03 12.43 12.96
CA THR A 562 14.20 11.19 13.74
C THR A 562 15.60 10.59 13.57
N SER A 563 16.54 11.31 12.94
CA SER A 563 17.88 10.82 12.61
C SER A 563 18.70 10.35 13.83
N TRP A 564 18.35 10.78 15.02
CA TRP A 564 19.08 10.48 16.24
C TRP A 564 18.53 9.26 17.00
N LEU A 565 17.36 8.75 16.62
CA LEU A 565 16.75 7.54 17.19
C LEU A 565 17.32 6.27 16.53
N ILE A 566 17.36 5.16 17.25
CA ILE A 566 17.79 3.88 16.66
C ILE A 566 16.73 3.31 15.68
N THR A 567 15.45 3.57 15.94
CA THR A 567 14.32 3.12 15.12
C THR A 567 14.01 4.06 13.96
N ARG A 568 14.46 5.32 14.03
CA ARG A 568 14.07 6.41 13.12
C ARG A 568 12.55 6.68 13.07
N GLN A 569 11.78 6.17 14.03
CA GLN A 569 10.31 6.26 14.04
C GLN A 569 9.80 7.44 14.89
N VAL A 570 8.68 8.04 14.48
CA VAL A 570 8.15 9.25 15.09
C VAL A 570 7.27 9.01 16.31
N ASP A 571 6.69 7.82 16.45
CA ASP A 571 5.90 7.40 17.62
C ASP A 571 6.74 7.32 18.92
N GLU A 572 8.06 7.14 18.79
CA GLU A 572 9.02 7.27 19.88
C GLU A 572 9.14 8.71 20.42
N LEU A 573 8.67 9.72 19.69
CA LEU A 573 8.83 11.12 20.05
C LEU A 573 7.53 11.78 20.49
N ILE A 574 6.43 11.51 19.78
CA ILE A 574 5.16 12.24 19.92
C ILE A 574 3.97 11.30 19.80
N THR A 575 2.98 11.51 20.67
CA THR A 575 1.62 10.96 20.48
C THR A 575 0.56 11.99 20.85
N PHE A 576 -0.67 11.79 20.39
CA PHE A 576 -1.82 12.59 20.78
C PHE A 576 -2.77 11.77 21.64
N VAL A 577 -3.22 12.35 22.76
CA VAL A 577 -4.22 11.75 23.64
C VAL A 577 -5.46 12.64 23.71
N PRO A 578 -6.67 12.06 23.73
CA PRO A 578 -7.90 12.84 23.80
C PRO A 578 -8.07 13.44 25.20
N THR A 579 -8.89 14.48 25.31
CA THR A 579 -9.30 15.03 26.60
C THR A 579 -10.82 15.14 26.66
N ALA A 580 -11.37 15.12 27.87
CA ALA A 580 -12.81 15.34 28.10
C ALA A 580 -13.32 16.69 27.54
N SER A 581 -12.43 17.67 27.35
CA SER A 581 -12.76 18.98 26.77
C SER A 581 -12.90 18.98 25.23
N GLY A 582 -12.56 17.87 24.57
CA GLY A 582 -12.48 17.78 23.11
C GLY A 582 -11.24 18.45 22.51
N ARG A 583 -10.31 18.98 23.32
CA ARG A 583 -9.02 19.50 22.87
C ARG A 583 -7.91 18.50 23.19
N PRO A 584 -7.35 17.79 22.22
CA PRO A 584 -6.29 16.81 22.46
C PRO A 584 -5.02 17.43 23.05
N LEU A 585 -4.30 16.64 23.85
CA LEU A 585 -2.93 16.94 24.27
C LEU A 585 -1.95 16.24 23.35
N MET A 586 -0.91 16.95 22.92
CA MET A 586 0.29 16.39 22.33
C MET A 586 1.27 16.04 23.45
N LEU A 587 1.58 14.76 23.60
CA LEU A 587 2.66 14.31 24.46
C LEU A 587 3.94 14.29 23.65
N VAL A 588 5.02 14.86 24.19
CA VAL A 588 6.33 14.90 23.54
C VAL A 588 7.41 14.48 24.54
N VAL A 589 8.34 13.64 24.09
CA VAL A 589 9.45 13.20 24.96
C VAL A 589 10.32 14.38 25.37
N SER A 590 10.74 14.42 26.64
CA SER A 590 11.62 15.46 27.16
C SER A 590 12.79 14.87 27.95
N PRO A 591 13.98 14.74 27.30
CA PRO A 591 15.22 14.34 27.96
C PRO A 591 15.64 15.27 29.11
N GLN A 592 15.32 16.56 28.99
CA GLN A 592 15.56 17.55 30.03
C GLN A 592 14.70 17.26 31.27
N GLU A 593 13.42 16.95 31.09
CA GLU A 593 12.53 16.59 32.19
C GLU A 593 12.91 15.26 32.84
N GLY A 594 13.43 14.29 32.07
CA GLY A 594 14.01 13.07 32.62
C GLY A 594 15.19 13.35 33.56
N VAL A 595 16.13 14.22 33.16
CA VAL A 595 17.25 14.65 34.02
C VAL A 595 16.75 15.44 35.23
N ASN A 596 15.74 16.30 35.06
CA ASN A 596 15.17 17.09 36.16
C ASN A 596 14.50 16.19 37.19
N LEU A 597 13.79 15.15 36.77
CA LEU A 597 13.19 14.16 37.65
C LEU A 597 14.26 13.45 38.50
N LEU A 598 15.39 13.03 37.91
CA LEU A 598 16.51 12.47 38.66
C LEU A 598 17.10 13.45 39.68
N ARG A 599 17.29 14.72 39.29
CA ARG A 599 17.79 15.77 40.19
C ARG A 599 16.82 16.01 41.35
N GLN A 600 15.52 16.01 41.09
CA GLN A 600 14.49 16.18 42.11
C GLN A 600 14.51 15.03 43.12
N LEU A 601 14.60 13.78 42.65
CA LEU A 601 14.74 12.61 43.52
C LEU A 601 15.99 12.70 44.41
N ALA A 602 17.12 13.14 43.87
CA ALA A 602 18.33 13.32 44.66
C ALA A 602 18.21 14.46 45.69
N GLN A 603 17.61 15.59 45.31
CA GLN A 603 17.38 16.73 46.22
C GLN A 603 16.43 16.41 47.37
N THR A 604 15.53 15.45 47.17
CA THR A 604 14.54 15.01 48.16
C THR A 604 15.03 13.83 49.01
N GLY A 605 16.29 13.40 48.86
CA GLY A 605 16.92 12.36 49.68
C GLY A 605 16.73 10.93 49.17
N TYR A 606 16.26 10.76 47.93
CA TYR A 606 16.05 9.46 47.28
C TYR A 606 17.15 9.12 46.26
N GLU A 607 18.35 9.69 46.40
CA GLU A 607 19.44 9.43 45.47
C GLU A 607 19.91 7.95 45.48
N GLY A 608 19.62 7.21 46.56
CA GLY A 608 19.87 5.77 46.66
C GLY A 608 18.81 4.88 46.01
N ALA A 609 17.69 5.43 45.55
CA ALA A 609 16.58 4.65 44.99
C ALA A 609 16.97 4.01 43.65
N ALA A 610 16.50 2.78 43.44
CA ALA A 610 16.67 2.06 42.19
C ALA A 610 15.69 2.58 41.12
N ILE A 611 16.18 2.72 39.89
CA ILE A 611 15.44 3.08 38.68
C ILE A 611 15.78 2.07 37.58
N ASN A 612 14.97 2.02 36.51
CA ASN A 612 15.04 0.98 35.48
C ASN A 612 14.97 -0.42 36.11
N ARG A 613 14.10 -0.56 37.10
CA ARG A 613 13.98 -1.75 37.94
C ARG A 613 13.71 -2.99 37.09
N SER A 614 14.49 -4.04 37.31
CA SER A 614 14.43 -5.33 36.58
C SER A 614 14.75 -5.25 35.08
N LEU A 615 15.35 -4.15 34.60
CA LEU A 615 15.86 -4.02 33.25
C LEU A 615 17.39 -4.18 33.23
N SER A 616 17.96 -4.46 32.06
CA SER A 616 19.43 -4.49 31.87
C SER A 616 20.12 -3.15 32.16
N THR A 617 19.36 -2.05 32.14
CA THR A 617 19.83 -0.69 32.47
C THR A 617 19.57 -0.29 33.93
N GLN A 618 19.23 -1.24 34.81
CA GLN A 618 18.98 -0.97 36.24
C GLN A 618 20.14 -0.22 36.89
N THR A 619 19.82 0.87 37.58
CA THR A 619 20.81 1.69 38.28
C THR A 619 20.18 2.41 39.48
N THR A 620 20.95 3.25 40.17
CA THR A 620 20.44 4.17 41.19
C THR A 620 20.37 5.59 40.64
N VAL A 621 19.51 6.43 41.22
CA VAL A 621 19.43 7.87 40.90
C VAL A 621 20.81 8.53 40.99
N ARG A 622 21.58 8.26 42.06
CA ARG A 622 22.94 8.78 42.26
C ARG A 622 23.90 8.32 41.17
N ALA A 623 23.89 7.04 40.82
CA ALA A 623 24.78 6.51 39.79
C ALA A 623 24.44 7.07 38.39
N ALA A 624 23.15 7.26 38.09
CA ALA A 624 22.71 7.90 36.85
C ALA A 624 23.15 9.37 36.77
N LEU A 625 22.99 10.14 37.86
CA LEU A 625 23.42 11.53 37.93
C LEU A 625 24.96 11.69 37.88
N ASN A 626 25.70 10.75 38.46
CA ASN A 626 27.17 10.74 38.40
C ASN A 626 27.72 10.38 37.01
N ASN A 627 26.88 9.85 36.11
CA ASN A 627 27.27 9.62 34.72
C ASN A 627 27.13 10.93 33.93
N GLU A 628 28.12 11.81 34.06
CA GLU A 628 28.11 13.14 33.42
C GLU A 628 27.92 13.04 31.90
N LEU A 629 28.45 12.01 31.25
CA LEU A 629 28.29 11.82 29.80
C LEU A 629 26.84 11.54 29.41
N LEU A 630 26.13 10.69 30.17
CA LEU A 630 24.72 10.39 29.95
C LEU A 630 23.85 11.64 30.17
N ILE A 631 24.12 12.37 31.25
CA ILE A 631 23.39 13.61 31.58
C ILE A 631 23.63 14.66 30.49
N GLN A 632 24.88 14.94 30.12
CA GLN A 632 25.20 15.92 29.08
C GLN A 632 24.73 15.48 27.69
N HIS A 633 24.66 14.18 27.41
CA HIS A 633 24.05 13.66 26.20
C HIS A 633 22.56 14.03 26.14
N ASN A 634 21.79 13.72 27.19
CA ASN A 634 20.35 14.00 27.24
C ASN A 634 20.02 15.49 27.25
N LEU A 635 20.77 16.32 27.99
CA LEU A 635 20.59 17.77 27.98
C LEU A 635 20.85 18.38 26.59
N ARG A 636 21.91 17.93 25.90
CA ARG A 636 22.18 18.36 24.52
C ARG A 636 21.12 17.86 23.56
N LEU A 637 20.71 16.60 23.68
CA LEU A 637 19.67 16.01 22.87
C LEU A 637 18.37 16.81 22.97
N HIS A 638 17.94 17.17 24.18
CA HIS A 638 16.76 17.99 24.36
C HIS A 638 16.91 19.36 23.68
N ARG A 639 18.01 20.07 23.95
CA ARG A 639 18.28 21.40 23.37
C ARG A 639 18.36 21.38 21.84
N ASP A 640 19.02 20.38 21.28
CA ASP A 640 19.38 20.34 19.85
C ASP A 640 18.31 19.67 19.00
N LYS A 641 17.47 18.79 19.58
CA LYS A 641 16.45 18.01 18.85
C LYS A 641 15.02 18.28 19.32
N ILE A 642 14.76 18.25 20.63
CA ILE A 642 13.38 18.35 21.16
C ILE A 642 12.87 19.79 21.19
N THR A 643 13.68 20.76 21.64
CA THR A 643 13.24 22.16 21.65
C THR A 643 12.88 22.68 20.25
N PRO A 644 13.69 22.45 19.20
CA PRO A 644 13.32 22.80 17.83
C PRO A 644 12.07 22.06 17.34
N LEU A 645 11.93 20.77 17.67
CA LEU A 645 10.75 19.98 17.33
C LEU A 645 9.48 20.57 17.93
N ILE A 646 9.47 20.89 19.23
CA ILE A 646 8.31 21.52 19.89
C ILE A 646 7.93 22.82 19.19
N ASN A 647 8.90 23.67 18.83
CA ASN A 647 8.63 24.92 18.14
C ASN A 647 8.04 24.68 16.74
N GLN A 648 8.60 23.75 15.98
CA GLN A 648 8.07 23.34 14.68
C GLN A 648 6.62 22.86 14.81
N LEU A 649 6.31 21.98 15.76
CA LEU A 649 4.98 21.40 15.90
C LEU A 649 3.93 22.39 16.41
N LYS A 650 4.31 23.33 17.28
CA LYS A 650 3.44 24.47 17.64
C LYS A 650 2.99 25.22 16.39
N GLU A 651 3.91 25.50 15.48
CA GLU A 651 3.64 26.24 14.25
C GLU A 651 2.85 25.42 13.22
N GLU A 652 3.27 24.19 12.97
CA GLU A 652 2.69 23.31 11.94
C GLU A 652 1.31 22.76 12.33
N PHE A 653 1.11 22.43 13.61
CA PHE A 653 -0.14 21.87 14.14
C PHE A 653 -1.06 22.90 14.80
N LYS A 654 -0.64 24.18 14.83
CA LYS A 654 -1.41 25.30 15.43
C LYS A 654 -1.77 25.04 16.91
N LEU A 655 -0.83 24.47 17.65
CA LEU A 655 -0.98 24.15 19.06
C LEU A 655 -0.56 25.32 19.95
N ASN A 656 -1.22 25.46 21.09
CA ASN A 656 -0.77 26.34 22.17
C ASN A 656 -0.03 25.55 23.26
N ASP A 657 0.61 26.26 24.19
CA ASP A 657 1.41 25.66 25.26
C ASP A 657 0.57 24.76 26.20
N GLU A 658 -0.72 25.04 26.36
CA GLU A 658 -1.62 24.24 27.22
C GLU A 658 -1.92 22.86 26.62
N GLN A 659 -1.74 22.70 25.30
CA GLN A 659 -1.94 21.44 24.60
C GLN A 659 -0.66 20.59 24.53
N ILE A 660 0.47 21.05 25.07
CA ILE A 660 1.75 20.36 24.94
C ILE A 660 2.22 19.91 26.31
N VAL A 661 2.39 18.59 26.43
CA VAL A 661 2.90 17.97 27.65
C VAL A 661 4.26 17.36 27.35
N GLU A 662 5.30 17.97 27.90
CA GLU A 662 6.61 17.37 27.96
C GLU A 662 6.63 16.22 28.96
N VAL A 663 6.93 15.01 28.49
CA VAL A 663 6.95 13.78 29.28
C VAL A 663 8.40 13.40 29.60
N PRO A 664 8.77 13.16 30.88
CA PRO A 664 10.11 12.73 31.24
C PRO A 664 10.54 11.46 30.49
N ALA A 665 11.56 11.59 29.64
CA ALA A 665 12.18 10.49 28.92
C ALA A 665 13.71 10.61 29.06
N MET A 666 14.46 9.54 28.83
CA MET A 666 15.91 9.62 28.67
C MET A 666 16.34 8.62 27.59
N PHE A 667 17.41 8.94 26.87
CA PHE A 667 17.91 8.15 25.77
C PHE A 667 19.38 7.75 25.99
N GLY A 668 19.71 6.56 25.52
CA GLY A 668 21.09 6.09 25.43
C GLY A 668 21.80 6.67 24.20
N TYR A 669 23.12 6.48 24.13
CA TYR A 669 23.98 7.10 23.11
C TYR A 669 23.68 6.73 21.66
N THR A 670 22.99 5.61 21.43
CA THR A 670 22.57 5.16 20.09
C THR A 670 21.11 5.48 19.80
N GLY A 671 20.44 6.28 20.63
CA GLY A 671 19.06 6.73 20.37
C GLY A 671 17.97 5.76 20.79
N TYR A 672 18.25 4.78 21.66
CA TYR A 672 17.21 3.93 22.27
C TYR A 672 16.68 4.58 23.55
N ALA A 673 15.41 4.33 23.89
CA ALA A 673 14.82 4.74 25.15
C ALA A 673 15.54 4.05 26.33
N TRP A 674 16.21 4.84 27.17
CA TRP A 674 17.04 4.32 28.27
C TRP A 674 16.21 3.67 29.38
N TRP A 675 14.97 4.13 29.52
CA TRP A 675 13.89 3.53 30.27
C TRP A 675 12.63 3.46 29.39
N PRO A 676 11.62 2.66 29.77
CA PRO A 676 10.37 2.56 29.01
C PRO A 676 9.73 3.92 28.75
N ASN A 677 9.50 4.22 27.47
CA ASN A 677 9.09 5.55 27.02
C ASN A 677 7.58 5.75 27.17
N PRO A 678 7.09 6.61 28.09
CA PRO A 678 5.65 6.73 28.32
C PRO A 678 4.90 7.44 27.17
N VAL A 679 5.60 8.13 26.27
CA VAL A 679 4.98 8.72 25.07
C VAL A 679 4.52 7.65 24.11
N ASN A 680 5.24 6.53 24.03
CA ASN A 680 4.91 5.42 23.14
C ASN A 680 3.78 4.55 23.76
N SER A 681 2.60 5.16 23.88
CA SER A 681 1.43 4.68 24.62
C SER A 681 0.21 4.49 23.72
N VAL A 682 -0.74 3.64 24.15
CA VAL A 682 -1.95 3.30 23.38
C VAL A 682 -3.21 3.78 24.09
N PHE A 683 -3.93 4.70 23.47
CA PHE A 683 -5.27 5.09 23.93
C PHE A 683 -6.32 4.06 23.49
N VAL A 684 -7.14 3.60 24.44
CA VAL A 684 -8.28 2.70 24.25
C VAL A 684 -9.47 3.22 25.07
N ASN A 685 -10.41 3.91 24.41
CA ASN A 685 -11.75 4.26 24.93
C ASN A 685 -11.80 4.73 26.40
N GLY A 686 -10.96 5.72 26.75
CA GLY A 686 -10.88 6.33 28.08
C GLY A 686 -9.70 5.84 28.93
N LYS A 687 -9.03 4.77 28.51
CA LYS A 687 -7.80 4.27 29.10
C LYS A 687 -6.58 4.62 28.25
N LEU A 688 -5.48 4.94 28.92
CA LEU A 688 -4.17 5.08 28.30
C LEU A 688 -3.27 3.96 28.81
N LEU A 689 -2.93 3.02 27.91
CA LEU A 689 -1.99 1.94 28.19
C LEU A 689 -0.58 2.48 28.01
N VAL A 690 0.19 2.47 29.08
CA VAL A 690 1.52 3.07 29.14
C VAL A 690 2.51 2.01 29.57
N SER A 691 3.65 1.92 28.89
CA SER A 691 4.80 1.16 29.38
C SER A 691 5.19 1.61 30.79
N ASP A 692 5.32 0.69 31.75
CA ASP A 692 5.74 1.03 33.11
C ASP A 692 7.16 1.66 33.08
N PRO A 693 7.32 2.95 33.44
CA PRO A 693 8.63 3.61 33.41
C PRO A 693 9.63 3.03 34.40
N ARG A 694 9.20 2.20 35.36
CA ARG A 694 10.06 1.53 36.36
C ARG A 694 10.96 2.52 37.10
N GLY A 695 10.36 3.66 37.49
CA GLY A 695 10.97 4.73 38.25
C GLY A 695 11.29 4.35 39.69
N ALA A 696 11.66 5.37 40.48
CA ALA A 696 12.00 5.19 41.88
C ALA A 696 10.74 4.91 42.71
N LEU A 697 10.80 3.85 43.53
CA LEU A 697 9.75 3.57 44.51
C LEU A 697 9.94 4.43 45.76
N ILE A 698 8.95 5.26 46.05
CA ILE A 698 8.85 6.06 47.27
C ILE A 698 7.59 5.62 48.02
N ASP A 699 7.77 5.07 49.23
CA ASP A 699 6.68 4.51 50.03
C ASP A 699 5.79 3.51 49.26
N GLY A 700 6.42 2.69 48.41
CA GLY A 700 5.75 1.68 47.58
C GLY A 700 5.09 2.20 46.31
N ARG A 701 5.19 3.50 46.00
CA ARG A 701 4.62 4.12 44.80
C ARG A 701 5.71 4.55 43.84
N ASP A 702 5.49 4.34 42.54
CA ASP A 702 6.44 4.74 41.52
C ASP A 702 6.32 6.24 41.22
N TYR A 703 7.38 6.97 41.52
CA TYR A 703 7.37 8.43 41.41
C TYR A 703 7.21 8.93 39.97
N THR A 704 7.72 8.20 38.97
CA THR A 704 7.60 8.58 37.57
C THR A 704 6.18 8.34 37.06
N GLN A 705 5.53 7.26 37.52
CA GLN A 705 4.11 7.03 37.26
C GLN A 705 3.24 8.15 37.84
N GLU A 706 3.47 8.54 39.10
CA GLU A 706 2.72 9.63 39.72
C GLU A 706 2.96 10.98 39.01
N ASP A 707 4.17 11.23 38.51
CA ASP A 707 4.46 12.44 37.74
C ASP A 707 3.67 12.49 36.43
N LEU A 708 3.63 11.39 35.68
CA LEU A 708 2.83 11.29 34.47
C LEU A 708 1.34 11.48 34.75
N GLN A 709 0.83 10.84 35.81
CA GLN A 709 -0.56 11.00 36.23
C GLN A 709 -0.90 12.47 36.55
N ARG A 710 -0.01 13.20 37.24
CA ARG A 710 -0.21 14.63 37.50
C ARG A 710 -0.24 15.46 36.23
N ARG A 711 0.69 15.21 35.30
CA ARG A 711 0.77 15.93 34.02
C ARG A 711 -0.48 15.71 33.15
N LEU A 712 -1.03 14.51 33.17
CA LEU A 712 -2.18 14.12 32.35
C LEU A 712 -3.53 14.23 33.07
N ALA A 713 -3.57 14.73 34.30
CA ALA A 713 -4.80 14.85 35.08
C ALA A 713 -5.89 15.64 34.34
N ILE A 714 -5.51 16.66 33.55
CA ILE A 714 -6.45 17.47 32.75
C ILE A 714 -7.10 16.69 31.60
N ALA A 715 -6.48 15.60 31.14
CA ALA A 715 -7.05 14.77 30.09
C ALA A 715 -8.25 13.96 30.58
N GLY A 716 -8.31 13.66 31.89
CA GLY A 716 -9.36 12.84 32.49
C GLY A 716 -9.28 11.37 32.08
N LEU A 717 -8.10 10.90 31.68
CA LEU A 717 -7.85 9.52 31.24
C LEU A 717 -7.45 8.63 32.43
N GLU A 718 -7.87 7.37 32.39
CA GLU A 718 -7.35 6.35 33.30
C GLU A 718 -6.03 5.79 32.75
N ILE A 719 -4.93 6.03 33.45
CA ILE A 719 -3.62 5.54 33.02
C ILE A 719 -3.37 4.16 33.63
N THR A 720 -3.13 3.17 32.77
CA THR A 720 -2.73 1.81 33.17
C THR A 720 -1.29 1.58 32.78
N PHE A 721 -0.42 1.40 33.78
CA PHE A 721 0.98 1.06 33.55
C PHE A 721 1.15 -0.45 33.43
N LEU A 722 1.72 -0.90 32.32
CA LEU A 722 1.88 -2.31 31.99
C LEU A 722 3.36 -2.70 31.96
N ASP A 723 3.67 -3.91 32.42
CA ASP A 723 5.01 -4.47 32.28
C ASP A 723 5.33 -4.67 30.80
N ASP A 724 6.26 -3.88 30.28
CA ASP A 724 6.68 -3.91 28.89
C ASP A 724 8.10 -4.50 28.72
N SER A 725 8.63 -5.19 29.73
CA SER A 725 10.02 -5.65 29.74
C SER A 725 10.39 -6.48 28.52
N TYR A 726 9.46 -7.28 27.99
CA TYR A 726 9.64 -8.01 26.74
C TYR A 726 10.01 -7.08 25.58
N TYR A 727 9.21 -6.03 25.34
CA TYR A 727 9.43 -5.07 24.25
C TYR A 727 10.61 -4.14 24.52
N GLN A 728 10.77 -3.65 25.76
CA GLN A 728 11.87 -2.77 26.15
C GLN A 728 13.24 -3.44 25.97
N ASN A 729 13.37 -4.73 26.27
CA ASN A 729 14.62 -5.48 26.07
C ASN A 729 14.98 -5.61 24.58
N LEU A 730 13.97 -5.61 23.70
CA LEU A 730 14.11 -5.59 22.24
C LEU A 730 14.27 -4.17 21.65
N ARG A 731 14.39 -3.14 22.51
CA ARG A 731 14.48 -1.72 22.12
C ARG A 731 13.21 -1.15 21.48
N GLY A 732 12.06 -1.77 21.74
CA GLY A 732 10.74 -1.24 21.39
C GLY A 732 9.94 -0.83 22.62
N SER A 733 8.63 -0.71 22.44
CA SER A 733 7.68 -0.31 23.48
C SER A 733 6.41 -1.18 23.43
N LEU A 734 5.53 -1.00 24.41
CA LEU A 734 4.21 -1.61 24.35
C LEU A 734 3.43 -1.21 23.09
N ASN A 735 3.45 0.08 22.70
CA ASN A 735 2.77 0.54 21.48
C ASN A 735 3.35 -0.09 20.21
N ALA A 736 4.67 -0.30 20.12
CA ALA A 736 5.26 -1.00 18.98
C ALA A 736 4.71 -2.43 18.83
N GLY A 737 4.43 -3.09 19.95
CA GLY A 737 3.86 -4.44 20.03
C GLY A 737 2.35 -4.54 19.78
N LEU A 738 1.65 -3.42 19.77
CA LEU A 738 0.19 -3.34 19.62
C LEU A 738 -0.19 -2.66 18.30
N ASN A 739 -1.41 -2.91 17.85
CA ASN A 739 -2.06 -2.06 16.85
C ASN A 739 -3.54 -1.91 17.18
N THR A 740 -4.23 -0.97 16.55
CA THR A 740 -5.62 -0.67 16.86
C THR A 740 -6.43 -0.47 15.60
N THR A 741 -7.57 -1.14 15.48
CA THR A 741 -8.63 -0.71 14.58
C THR A 741 -9.42 0.40 15.26
N ARG A 742 -9.54 1.53 14.57
CA ARG A 742 -10.24 2.71 15.08
C ARG A 742 -11.47 3.00 14.23
N ILE A 743 -12.48 3.57 14.87
CA ILE A 743 -13.67 4.09 14.20
C ILE A 743 -13.23 5.37 13.48
N GLY A 744 -13.53 5.49 12.18
CA GLY A 744 -13.22 6.70 11.43
C GLY A 744 -14.12 7.87 11.84
N GLU A 745 -13.82 9.05 11.30
CA GLU A 745 -14.55 10.27 11.67
C GLU A 745 -16.04 10.14 11.36
N GLU A 746 -16.89 10.61 12.29
CA GLU A 746 -18.35 10.61 12.11
C GLU A 746 -18.79 11.64 11.05
N GLN A 747 -18.00 12.70 10.87
CA GLN A 747 -18.23 13.68 9.82
C GLN A 747 -17.62 13.19 8.50
N ALA A 748 -18.40 13.30 7.43
CA ALA A 748 -17.93 12.94 6.10
C ALA A 748 -16.86 13.93 5.60
N PHE A 749 -15.79 13.42 5.00
CA PHE A 749 -14.66 14.26 4.56
C PHE A 749 -15.06 15.37 3.62
N TRP A 750 -16.04 15.13 2.75
CA TRP A 750 -16.49 16.07 1.75
C TRP A 750 -17.22 17.29 2.30
N GLU A 751 -17.91 17.13 3.44
CA GLU A 751 -18.54 18.24 4.13
C GLU A 751 -17.50 19.18 4.72
N SER A 752 -16.42 18.63 5.25
CA SER A 752 -15.33 19.39 5.85
C SER A 752 -14.61 20.30 4.86
N PHE A 753 -14.49 19.90 3.58
CA PHE A 753 -13.94 20.74 2.51
C PHE A 753 -14.94 21.80 2.00
N THR A 754 -16.25 21.53 2.09
CA THR A 754 -17.30 22.51 1.75
C THR A 754 -17.32 23.68 2.73
N GLN A 755 -17.16 23.40 4.03
CA GLN A 755 -17.16 24.42 5.09
C GLN A 755 -15.96 25.37 5.01
N GLN A 756 -14.80 24.89 4.54
CA GLN A 756 -13.62 25.74 4.35
C GLN A 756 -13.84 26.81 3.27
N LEU A 757 -14.50 26.48 2.15
CA LEU A 757 -14.82 27.43 1.07
C LEU A 757 -15.80 28.53 1.52
N GLY A 758 -16.73 28.21 2.43
CA GLY A 758 -17.67 29.17 3.01
C GLY A 758 -17.02 30.23 3.91
N GLN A 759 -15.94 29.88 4.63
CA GLN A 759 -15.23 30.82 5.50
C GLN A 759 -14.34 31.81 4.72
N PHE A 760 -13.91 31.48 3.50
CA PHE A 760 -13.17 32.41 2.64
C PHE A 760 -14.07 33.42 1.90
N SER A 761 -15.38 33.15 1.77
CA SER A 761 -16.33 34.10 1.16
C SER A 761 -16.89 35.14 2.14
N GLN A 762 -16.54 35.06 3.43
CA GLN A 762 -16.98 36.03 4.46
C GLN A 762 -15.83 36.86 5.08
N ARG A 763 -14.65 36.91 4.44
CA ARG A 763 -13.56 37.82 4.83
C ARG A 763 -13.28 38.88 3.78
#